data_AF-A0A1M7G388-F1
#
_entry.id   AF-A0A1M7G388-F1
#
_cell.length_a   1.000
_cell.length_b   1.000
_cell.length_c   1.000
_cell.angle_alpha   90.00
_cell.angle_beta   90.00
_cell.angle_gamma   90.00
#
_symmetry.space_group_name_H-M   'P 1'
#
loop_
_entity.id
_entity.type
_entity.pdbx_description
1 polymer ?
#
loop_
_entity_poly.entity_id
_entity_poly.type
_entity_poly.pdbx_seq_one_letter_code
_entity_poly.pdbx_strand_id
1 'polypeptide(L)'
;MSGFFGGQKQPNNTAPIIASVRLQTSAYGSVVPVVFGRARVSGNLLWYGDFTPVAHTATQSAGGKGGPSGKQKSTTYSYQAAVIIGLCEGPVIGIRTIWQGKEIHNTSDLNLSLYTGSYSQSAAPYMSTNHSDQALGYRGTAYLFSPVYQLDDQAALPNHSFEVDGLRQYGGAIVDANPRDVLSSVLTDANFGMGFSASLIGDLTQYSQFCVASGIFISPAYTQQETAHGVIERLLQLGNSNAVWSEDRFRVVPYGDAPVTGNGETFTPDLTPQYDLSDDDFLDNDDPVRARRSTQADAFNQINIKFFNRANQYAEEPAEFKDQAAIEMHGLRAGNPINLDEITDPAVARTVVQLIGQRDLYQRNSYEFRLGWKYARLEPMDIVTLTDPGLGLNRTPVRIMEIEEDEDGGLSIKAEEVLSGVSSSAVYSSQEVGGYSADYNISPGDSNAPVIFEPPTSLSVTPQIWMATSGGVNWGSCEVWVSRDNATYSRVGLISGPARHGTGALANGSDPDVANTLAVDVTASKAVLTGGTLADRDQLNTLCLIGNELVSFQTATLTSPYHYSLTGLRRGAYGSSKSAWTAGTRFARLDQAIFKYDYDPEMIGTTIYIKLRSLNIYGLAAQDLAELTATPYAVTGSYLGTITGFALEQAFTGTGAKVKWNAYAGATSYKIEVWRAGVLKRTVSGIGSTSYQYTFEDMTADGGPWRSVDLKLYAVSGNGSSVSGAALTVTNPQIAVPSGLSATAGIGNTTIAATLPSDTDYGGMLVYGSLSSGFTPGPGNLLYDGPNNSETFNGLPAGVARFYRVAFYDQFGKDGLNLSSEVTAMPLSSGGITSVADLSTAGTHEGQVVYLTSDEKLHRWNGSAWVTWVDGTDLLAKSVTAGQMSVTNLAAISADLGTITAGTITFAGAGHIKGGQTAYNTGTGLFLGHSGATYKLSVGNPAGKALLWDGTNLTVQGDIIATGNISANAVTQVGAAYTLAPITGGSLQYLSVNKMSDGRLLVNFSCFIKPGSDGFAASSEVAVFVNGVQVYRESVIVTSTQAKSLCFYFPYVDASPSGTKTYELKAMSGANCAYSARSIVATELKR
;
A
#
# COMPACT_ATOMS: atom_id res chain seq x y z
N MET A 1 -31.24 57.47 -25.97
CA MET A 1 -30.02 57.58 -26.80
C MET A 1 -29.01 58.41 -26.01
N SER A 2 -27.79 57.87 -25.82
CA SER A 2 -26.65 58.40 -25.03
C SER A 2 -26.88 58.47 -23.52
N GLY A 3 -26.03 57.99 -22.59
CA GLY A 3 -24.73 57.30 -22.53
C GLY A 3 -24.64 56.73 -21.08
N PHE A 4 -23.77 55.79 -20.73
CA PHE A 4 -22.45 56.09 -20.15
C PHE A 4 -21.79 54.75 -19.77
N PHE A 5 -20.56 54.53 -20.21
CA PHE A 5 -19.77 53.32 -19.98
C PHE A 5 -19.40 53.15 -18.50
N GLY A 6 -19.89 52.09 -17.86
CA GLY A 6 -19.42 51.63 -16.56
C GLY A 6 -18.22 50.68 -16.74
N GLY A 7 -17.01 51.19 -16.50
CA GLY A 7 -15.80 50.37 -16.48
C GLY A 7 -15.87 49.31 -15.38
N GLN A 8 -15.71 48.04 -15.75
CA GLN A 8 -15.53 46.96 -14.80
C GLN A 8 -14.20 47.18 -14.04
N LYS A 9 -14.27 47.41 -12.72
CA LYS A 9 -13.10 47.35 -11.84
C LYS A 9 -12.56 45.93 -11.83
N GLN A 10 -11.27 45.78 -12.15
CA GLN A 10 -10.54 44.52 -12.01
C GLN A 10 -10.46 44.10 -10.54
N PRO A 11 -10.55 42.79 -10.23
CA PRO A 11 -10.40 42.30 -8.86
C PRO A 11 -8.93 42.41 -8.43
N ASN A 12 -8.61 43.43 -7.64
CA ASN A 12 -7.40 43.41 -6.82
C ASN A 12 -7.68 42.51 -5.63
N ASN A 13 -6.88 41.46 -5.46
CA ASN A 13 -7.01 40.53 -4.34
C ASN A 13 -6.09 41.00 -3.21
N THR A 14 -6.62 41.83 -2.30
CA THR A 14 -5.91 42.33 -1.11
C THR A 14 -6.31 41.49 0.09
N ALA A 15 -5.35 40.85 0.74
CA ALA A 15 -5.60 40.11 1.98
C ALA A 15 -6.07 41.06 3.10
N PRO A 16 -6.95 40.63 4.02
CA PRO A 16 -7.36 41.45 5.17
C PRO A 16 -6.15 41.76 6.08
N ILE A 17 -5.99 43.02 6.46
CA ILE A 17 -4.90 43.49 7.33
C ILE A 17 -5.25 43.25 8.82
N ILE A 18 -4.30 42.74 9.59
CA ILE A 18 -4.43 42.58 11.05
C ILE A 18 -3.94 43.85 11.74
N ALA A 19 -4.71 44.34 12.73
CA ALA A 19 -4.51 45.66 13.33
C ALA A 19 -3.69 45.66 14.64
N SER A 20 -3.37 44.48 15.19
CA SER A 20 -2.68 44.35 16.49
C SER A 20 -2.02 42.99 16.67
N VAL A 21 -1.01 42.93 17.53
CA VAL A 21 -0.36 41.67 17.97
C VAL A 21 -1.37 40.75 18.66
N ARG A 22 -1.33 39.47 18.35
CA ARG A 22 -2.11 38.43 19.05
C ARG A 22 -1.29 37.82 20.17
N LEU A 23 -1.83 37.87 21.39
CA LEU A 23 -1.25 37.25 22.59
C LEU A 23 -2.05 36.00 22.96
N GLN A 24 -1.36 34.93 23.36
CA GLN A 24 -2.00 33.67 23.73
C GLN A 24 -2.59 33.72 25.15
N THR A 25 -1.77 34.09 26.14
CA THR A 25 -2.15 34.20 27.56
C THR A 25 -1.28 35.24 28.28
N SER A 26 -1.75 35.75 29.43
CA SER A 26 -0.99 36.62 30.32
C SER A 26 -1.11 36.11 31.76
N ALA A 27 -0.01 36.01 32.49
CA ALA A 27 0.02 35.52 33.87
C ALA A 27 0.83 36.46 34.77
N TYR A 28 0.38 36.63 36.02
CA TYR A 28 1.13 37.33 37.06
C TYR A 28 1.68 36.32 38.06
N GLY A 29 2.92 36.51 38.51
CA GLY A 29 3.58 35.64 39.49
C GLY A 29 4.21 34.36 38.90
N SER A 30 4.39 34.29 37.58
CA SER A 30 5.20 33.23 36.96
C SER A 30 6.64 33.26 37.49
N VAL A 31 7.24 32.08 37.66
CA VAL A 31 8.62 31.92 38.12
C VAL A 31 9.59 32.51 37.10
N VAL A 32 10.62 33.22 37.58
CA VAL A 32 11.81 33.55 36.77
C VAL A 32 12.74 32.34 36.86
N PRO A 33 13.01 31.63 35.75
CA PRO A 33 13.84 30.44 35.81
C PRO A 33 15.24 30.73 36.32
N VAL A 34 15.87 29.78 37.02
CA VAL A 34 17.31 29.84 37.35
C VAL A 34 18.02 28.75 36.56
N VAL A 35 18.97 29.14 35.71
CA VAL A 35 19.72 28.22 34.85
C VAL A 35 21.17 28.16 35.30
N PHE A 36 21.65 26.95 35.55
CA PHE A 36 23.07 26.66 35.75
C PHE A 36 23.61 25.87 34.57
N GLY A 37 24.91 26.00 34.29
CA GLY A 37 25.52 25.29 33.16
C GLY A 37 25.00 25.80 31.82
N ARG A 38 24.66 24.88 30.91
CA ARG A 38 23.99 25.17 29.63
C ARG A 38 22.71 24.36 29.53
N ALA A 39 21.57 25.05 29.49
CA ALA A 39 20.26 24.40 29.43
C ALA A 39 19.30 25.12 28.47
N ARG A 40 18.26 24.40 28.05
CA ARG A 40 17.18 24.93 27.22
C ARG A 40 16.02 25.41 28.08
N VAL A 41 15.61 26.67 27.89
CA VAL A 41 14.44 27.26 28.57
C VAL A 41 13.53 27.99 27.58
N SER A 42 12.24 28.07 27.91
CA SER A 42 11.27 28.86 27.15
C SER A 42 11.31 30.33 27.55
N GLY A 43 11.18 31.23 26.58
CA GLY A 43 11.12 32.67 26.87
C GLY A 43 9.69 33.16 27.13
N ASN A 44 9.55 34.17 27.97
CA ASN A 44 8.28 34.84 28.27
C ASN A 44 8.29 36.27 27.71
N LEU A 45 7.22 36.68 27.04
CA LEU A 45 7.10 38.06 26.56
C LEU A 45 6.86 39.02 27.74
N LEU A 46 7.81 39.92 28.01
CA LEU A 46 7.73 40.92 29.08
C LEU A 46 7.10 42.23 28.61
N TRP A 47 7.33 42.61 27.35
CA TRP A 47 6.83 43.85 26.75
C TRP A 47 6.71 43.73 25.22
N TYR A 48 5.76 44.44 24.62
CA TYR A 48 5.65 44.62 23.17
C TYR A 48 5.11 46.02 22.82
N GLY A 49 5.47 46.54 21.65
CA GLY A 49 5.03 47.84 21.15
C GLY A 49 5.31 48.04 19.65
N ASP A 50 4.99 49.22 19.12
CA ASP A 50 5.32 49.64 17.74
C ASP A 50 4.87 48.68 16.62
N PHE A 51 3.72 48.04 16.80
CA PHE A 51 3.17 47.11 15.81
C PHE A 51 2.96 47.77 14.45
N THR A 52 3.57 47.19 13.41
CA THR A 52 3.55 47.71 12.05
C THR A 52 3.25 46.60 11.03
N PRO A 53 2.18 46.71 10.23
CA PRO A 53 1.95 45.85 9.07
C PRO A 53 2.74 46.36 7.84
N VAL A 54 3.47 45.46 7.16
CA VAL A 54 4.30 45.74 5.98
C VAL A 54 3.64 45.11 4.74
N ALA A 55 3.33 45.91 3.72
CA ALA A 55 2.60 45.46 2.54
C ALA A 55 3.52 44.97 1.39
N HIS A 56 3.25 43.78 0.84
CA HIS A 56 3.93 43.18 -0.31
C HIS A 56 2.98 43.08 -1.51
N THR A 57 3.26 43.79 -2.61
CA THR A 57 2.38 43.82 -3.79
C THR A 57 3.02 43.15 -5.00
N ALA A 58 2.43 42.05 -5.49
CA ALA A 58 2.83 41.36 -6.72
C ALA A 58 1.83 41.66 -7.85
N THR A 59 2.33 41.78 -9.09
CA THR A 59 1.51 42.03 -10.29
C THR A 59 1.63 40.86 -11.25
N GLN A 60 0.53 40.18 -11.56
CA GLN A 60 0.47 39.07 -12.53
C GLN A 60 -0.29 39.48 -13.81
N SER A 61 0.13 38.95 -14.95
CA SER A 61 -0.53 39.13 -16.24
C SER A 61 -1.59 38.03 -16.43
N ALA A 62 -2.88 38.38 -16.43
CA ALA A 62 -3.92 37.40 -16.72
C ALA A 62 -4.08 37.22 -18.25
N GLY A 63 -3.61 36.09 -18.78
CA GLY A 63 -3.76 35.73 -20.19
C GLY A 63 -5.10 35.04 -20.45
N GLY A 64 -6.10 35.80 -20.90
CA GLY A 64 -7.34 35.28 -21.49
C GLY A 64 -7.40 35.60 -22.99
N LYS A 65 -7.73 34.62 -23.83
CA LYS A 65 -7.91 34.83 -25.28
C LYS A 65 -9.11 35.76 -25.52
N GLY A 66 -8.84 37.01 -25.95
CA GLY A 66 -9.85 37.89 -26.56
C GLY A 66 -10.03 39.31 -25.99
N GLY A 67 -9.19 39.79 -25.07
CA GLY A 67 -9.25 41.18 -24.57
C GLY A 67 -7.92 41.71 -24.04
N PRO A 68 -7.74 43.03 -23.92
CA PRO A 68 -6.45 43.62 -23.52
C PRO A 68 -6.00 43.12 -22.14
N SER A 69 -4.72 42.72 -22.03
CA SER A 69 -4.11 42.10 -20.86
C SER A 69 -4.35 42.92 -19.57
N GLY A 70 -5.17 42.36 -18.68
CA GLY A 70 -5.36 42.89 -17.33
C GLY A 70 -4.18 42.53 -16.42
N LYS A 71 -3.60 43.53 -15.76
CA LYS A 71 -2.60 43.34 -14.71
C LYS A 71 -3.33 43.12 -13.37
N GLN A 72 -3.36 41.89 -12.87
CA GLN A 72 -3.95 41.58 -11.57
C GLN A 72 -2.93 41.90 -10.47
N LYS A 73 -3.28 42.79 -9.54
CA LYS A 73 -2.44 43.10 -8.36
C LYS A 73 -2.92 42.28 -7.17
N SER A 74 -2.00 41.59 -6.50
CA SER A 74 -2.24 40.93 -5.22
C SER A 74 -1.36 41.56 -4.16
N THR A 75 -1.97 41.99 -3.06
CA THR A 75 -1.26 42.58 -1.91
C THR A 75 -1.41 41.66 -0.70
N THR A 76 -0.29 41.23 -0.14
CA THR A 76 -0.17 40.45 1.10
C THR A 76 0.52 41.30 2.18
N TYR A 77 0.44 40.91 3.45
CA TYR A 77 1.03 41.66 4.56
C TYR A 77 1.93 40.75 5.39
N SER A 78 3.11 41.25 5.79
CA SER A 78 3.89 40.72 6.91
C SER A 78 3.76 41.65 8.12
N TYR A 79 4.02 41.16 9.32
CA TYR A 79 3.78 41.91 10.56
C TYR A 79 5.05 41.98 11.39
N GLN A 80 5.31 43.14 12.01
CA GLN A 80 6.45 43.31 12.91
C GLN A 80 6.08 44.13 14.15
N ALA A 81 6.82 43.94 15.25
CA ALA A 81 6.66 44.69 16.49
C ALA A 81 7.98 44.79 17.26
N ALA A 82 8.13 45.80 18.11
CA ALA A 82 9.20 45.83 19.10
C ALA A 82 8.83 44.88 20.26
N VAL A 83 9.75 44.03 20.71
CA VAL A 83 9.49 43.01 21.75
C VAL A 83 10.64 42.86 22.74
N ILE A 84 10.30 42.56 23.99
CA ILE A 84 11.23 42.12 25.06
C ILE A 84 10.83 40.72 25.52
N ILE A 85 11.72 39.74 25.38
CA ILE A 85 11.52 38.35 25.76
C ILE A 85 12.43 38.02 26.95
N GLY A 86 11.86 37.82 28.13
CA GLY A 86 12.58 37.41 29.35
C GLY A 86 12.91 35.92 29.33
N LEU A 87 14.07 35.56 29.87
CA LEU A 87 14.62 34.21 29.81
C LEU A 87 14.75 33.57 31.19
N CYS A 88 15.65 34.10 32.02
CA CYS A 88 16.00 33.52 33.32
C CYS A 88 16.73 34.56 34.18
N GLU A 89 17.08 34.17 35.41
CA GLU A 89 17.96 34.90 36.29
C GLU A 89 19.36 35.04 35.65
N GLY A 90 19.92 36.25 35.72
CA GLY A 90 21.23 36.60 35.20
C GLY A 90 22.27 36.86 36.31
N PRO A 91 23.51 37.22 35.93
CA PRO A 91 23.97 37.46 34.57
C PRO A 91 24.24 36.15 33.80
N VAL A 92 23.58 35.96 32.65
CA VAL A 92 23.89 34.86 31.72
C VAL A 92 25.15 35.17 30.91
N ILE A 93 25.85 34.14 30.46
CA ILE A 93 27.05 34.27 29.63
C ILE A 93 26.67 34.54 28.18
N GLY A 94 25.60 33.91 27.67
CA GLY A 94 25.18 34.05 26.28
C GLY A 94 24.01 33.16 25.89
N ILE A 95 23.54 33.36 24.65
CA ILE A 95 22.56 32.51 23.98
C ILE A 95 23.25 31.82 22.81
N ARG A 96 23.07 30.51 22.69
CA ARG A 96 23.72 29.71 21.64
C ARG A 96 22.77 29.40 20.50
N THR A 97 21.65 28.80 20.85
CA THR A 97 20.69 28.28 19.88
C THR A 97 19.29 28.76 20.25
N ILE A 98 18.54 29.22 19.25
CA ILE A 98 17.15 29.62 19.38
C ILE A 98 16.33 28.69 18.51
N TRP A 99 15.40 27.96 19.12
CA TRP A 99 14.43 27.17 18.37
C TRP A 99 13.15 27.97 18.20
N GLN A 100 12.76 28.19 16.95
CA GLN A 100 11.46 28.73 16.56
C GLN A 100 10.65 27.60 15.94
N GLY A 101 9.79 26.95 16.75
CA GLY A 101 9.17 25.69 16.33
C GLY A 101 10.23 24.60 16.05
N LYS A 102 10.33 24.16 14.78
CA LYS A 102 11.35 23.18 14.33
C LYS A 102 12.59 23.82 13.72
N GLU A 103 12.56 25.12 13.45
CA GLU A 103 13.68 25.84 12.85
C GLU A 103 14.68 26.27 13.91
N ILE A 104 15.96 26.26 13.52
CA ILE A 104 17.08 26.63 14.39
C ILE A 104 17.67 27.94 13.90
N HIS A 105 17.80 28.89 14.81
CA HIS A 105 18.26 30.25 14.57
C HIS A 105 19.28 30.67 15.62
N ASN A 106 20.04 31.73 15.34
CA ASN A 106 20.83 32.48 16.31
C ASN A 106 20.19 33.85 16.59
N THR A 107 20.77 34.63 17.51
CA THR A 107 20.24 35.96 17.86
C THR A 107 20.25 36.95 16.68
N SER A 108 21.24 36.89 15.78
CA SER A 108 21.29 37.77 14.61
C SER A 108 20.24 37.42 13.55
N ASP A 109 19.95 36.13 13.32
CA ASP A 109 18.96 35.69 12.32
C ASP A 109 17.57 36.26 12.62
N LEU A 110 17.25 36.41 13.92
CA LEU A 110 15.96 36.91 14.40
C LEU A 110 15.99 38.37 14.86
N ASN A 111 17.09 39.10 14.60
CA ASN A 111 17.27 40.49 15.02
C ASN A 111 17.05 40.71 16.53
N LEU A 112 17.54 39.80 17.36
CA LEU A 112 17.46 39.84 18.82
C LEU A 112 18.81 40.28 19.41
N SER A 113 18.76 41.18 20.39
CA SER A 113 19.92 41.65 21.16
C SER A 113 19.81 41.16 22.60
N LEU A 114 20.88 40.52 23.10
CA LEU A 114 20.92 40.00 24.47
C LEU A 114 21.25 41.08 25.50
N TYR A 115 20.44 41.13 26.54
CA TYR A 115 20.67 41.80 27.80
C TYR A 115 20.91 40.72 28.86
N THR A 116 22.12 40.68 29.42
CA THR A 116 22.60 39.52 30.18
C THR A 116 21.92 39.34 31.53
N GLY A 117 21.20 40.33 32.04
CA GLY A 117 20.53 40.26 33.34
C GLY A 117 21.41 40.62 34.53
N SER A 118 22.48 41.40 34.32
CA SER A 118 23.25 41.96 35.45
C SER A 118 22.34 42.76 36.40
N TYR A 119 22.59 42.70 37.71
CA TYR A 119 21.87 43.52 38.69
C TYR A 119 22.10 45.03 38.51
N SER A 120 23.12 45.43 37.75
CA SER A 120 23.37 46.82 37.36
C SER A 120 22.87 47.17 35.95
N GLN A 121 22.12 46.29 35.29
CA GLN A 121 21.66 46.45 33.92
C GLN A 121 20.72 47.66 33.76
N SER A 122 20.93 48.43 32.68
CA SER A 122 20.07 49.54 32.26
C SER A 122 19.00 49.08 31.28
N ALA A 123 17.98 49.92 31.07
CA ALA A 123 16.99 49.68 30.02
C ALA A 123 17.63 49.67 28.62
N ALA A 124 16.98 48.98 27.68
CA ALA A 124 17.40 48.99 26.29
C ALA A 124 17.40 50.41 25.73
N PRO A 125 18.44 50.87 24.99
CA PRO A 125 18.51 52.25 24.49
C PRO A 125 17.29 52.66 23.65
N TYR A 126 16.75 51.75 22.83
CA TYR A 126 15.52 51.98 22.07
C TYR A 126 14.33 52.34 22.99
N MET A 127 14.17 51.62 24.11
CA MET A 127 13.12 51.89 25.08
C MET A 127 13.33 53.25 25.74
N SER A 128 14.55 53.59 26.13
CA SER A 128 14.86 54.90 26.72
C SER A 128 14.61 56.06 25.76
N THR A 129 14.78 55.86 24.45
CA THR A 129 14.53 56.90 23.43
C THR A 129 13.07 57.02 23.01
N ASN A 130 12.39 55.89 22.75
CA ASN A 130 11.06 55.88 22.13
C ASN A 130 9.90 55.64 23.11
N HIS A 131 10.16 54.99 24.25
CA HIS A 131 9.16 54.60 25.26
C HIS A 131 9.68 54.87 26.69
N SER A 132 10.13 56.10 26.94
CA SER A 132 10.90 56.46 28.15
C SER A 132 10.16 56.23 29.49
N ASP A 133 8.83 56.29 29.48
CA ASP A 133 7.95 56.01 30.63
C ASP A 133 7.85 54.51 30.96
N GLN A 134 8.24 53.65 30.02
CA GLN A 134 8.19 52.19 30.12
C GLN A 134 9.59 51.54 30.07
N ALA A 135 10.65 52.36 30.05
CA ALA A 135 12.03 51.92 29.91
C ALA A 135 12.57 51.29 31.21
N LEU A 136 12.17 50.04 31.48
CA LEU A 136 12.65 49.25 32.63
C LEU A 136 13.95 48.51 32.28
N GLY A 137 14.87 48.44 33.25
CA GLY A 137 16.14 47.72 33.09
C GLY A 137 16.07 46.21 33.31
N TYR A 138 14.96 45.72 33.89
CA TYR A 138 14.77 44.32 34.31
C TYR A 138 16.03 43.74 34.99
N ARG A 139 16.49 44.42 36.05
CA ARG A 139 17.73 44.07 36.78
C ARG A 139 17.61 42.66 37.36
N GLY A 140 18.66 41.85 37.20
CA GLY A 140 18.65 40.44 37.60
C GLY A 140 18.04 39.49 36.56
N THR A 141 17.28 39.99 35.57
CA THR A 141 16.63 39.14 34.56
C THR A 141 17.30 39.28 33.19
N ALA A 142 17.78 38.17 32.65
CA ALA A 142 18.26 38.11 31.28
C ALA A 142 17.09 38.19 30.29
N TYR A 143 17.21 39.03 29.27
CA TYR A 143 16.19 39.18 28.24
C TYR A 143 16.77 39.44 26.85
N LEU A 144 16.00 39.11 25.82
CA LEU A 144 16.28 39.44 24.43
C LEU A 144 15.37 40.57 23.97
N PHE A 145 15.93 41.54 23.26
CA PHE A 145 15.20 42.69 22.74
C PHE A 145 15.34 42.79 21.22
N SER A 146 14.24 43.08 20.54
CA SER A 146 14.25 43.47 19.13
C SER A 146 13.36 44.68 18.92
N PRO A 147 13.82 45.73 18.21
CA PRO A 147 12.98 46.88 17.87
C PRO A 147 12.03 46.59 16.70
N VAL A 148 12.29 45.56 15.88
CA VAL A 148 11.51 45.21 14.69
C VAL A 148 11.46 43.69 14.50
N TYR A 149 10.91 42.99 15.48
CA TYR A 149 10.75 41.55 15.46
C TYR A 149 9.67 41.13 14.45
N GLN A 150 9.98 40.17 13.57
CA GLN A 150 9.01 39.65 12.60
C GLN A 150 8.05 38.67 13.26
N LEU A 151 6.75 38.92 13.14
CA LEU A 151 5.66 38.08 13.65
C LEU A 151 5.21 37.10 12.56
N ASP A 152 4.42 36.10 12.96
CA ASP A 152 3.84 35.16 12.00
C ASP A 152 2.73 35.79 11.12
N ASP A 153 2.22 35.03 10.17
CA ASP A 153 1.15 35.45 9.24
C ASP A 153 -0.17 35.83 9.96
N GLN A 154 -0.31 35.49 11.25
CA GLN A 154 -1.45 35.80 12.10
C GLN A 154 -1.15 36.93 13.10
N ALA A 155 -0.03 37.64 12.93
CA ALA A 155 0.47 38.68 13.83
C ALA A 155 0.68 38.19 15.27
N ALA A 156 1.03 36.92 15.46
CA ALA A 156 1.40 36.34 16.75
C ALA A 156 2.92 36.19 16.86
N LEU A 157 3.41 36.22 18.10
CA LEU A 157 4.80 35.88 18.38
C LEU A 157 4.99 34.35 18.21
N PRO A 158 5.96 33.90 17.41
CA PRO A 158 6.26 32.47 17.31
C PRO A 158 6.69 31.88 18.66
N ASN A 159 6.52 30.56 18.83
CA ASN A 159 6.95 29.88 20.04
C ASN A 159 8.48 29.69 20.03
N HIS A 160 9.16 30.22 21.05
CA HIS A 160 10.61 30.18 21.15
C HIS A 160 11.09 29.41 22.38
N SER A 161 12.17 28.67 22.20
CA SER A 161 13.00 28.18 23.30
C SER A 161 14.47 28.49 23.00
N PHE A 162 15.24 28.67 24.05
CA PHE A 162 16.58 29.26 24.02
C PHE A 162 17.54 28.35 24.76
N GLU A 163 18.67 28.04 24.13
CA GLU A 163 19.82 27.45 24.82
C GLU A 163 20.62 28.57 25.48
N VAL A 164 20.57 28.58 26.80
CA VAL A 164 21.15 29.62 27.65
C VAL A 164 22.39 29.08 28.31
N ASP A 165 23.50 29.81 28.18
CA ASP A 165 24.66 29.64 29.05
C ASP A 165 24.41 30.40 30.36
N GLY A 166 24.00 29.66 31.38
CA GLY A 166 23.62 30.17 32.68
C GLY A 166 24.78 30.33 33.66
N LEU A 167 24.44 30.26 34.94
CA LEU A 167 25.35 30.47 36.05
C LEU A 167 26.31 29.28 36.26
N ARG A 168 27.47 29.54 36.88
CA ARG A 168 28.40 28.52 37.42
C ARG A 168 28.87 27.44 36.42
N GLN A 169 29.05 27.77 35.14
CA GLN A 169 29.76 26.86 34.22
C GLN A 169 31.16 26.57 34.77
N TYR A 170 31.59 25.31 34.72
CA TYR A 170 32.87 24.88 35.27
C TYR A 170 34.06 25.51 34.54
N GLY A 171 34.00 25.57 33.20
CA GLY A 171 35.02 26.20 32.35
C GLY A 171 35.83 25.20 31.51
N GLY A 172 36.73 25.73 30.68
CA GLY A 172 37.42 24.94 29.66
C GLY A 172 36.46 24.50 28.56
N ALA A 173 36.46 23.20 28.22
CA ALA A 173 35.51 22.60 27.27
C ALA A 173 34.19 22.16 27.94
N ILE A 174 34.07 22.27 29.27
CA ILE A 174 32.91 21.80 30.04
C ILE A 174 31.99 22.99 30.29
N VAL A 175 30.82 22.95 29.65
CA VAL A 175 29.81 24.02 29.69
C VAL A 175 28.74 23.79 30.77
N ASP A 176 28.83 22.66 31.47
CA ASP A 176 27.99 22.28 32.60
C ASP A 176 28.57 22.80 33.93
N ALA A 177 27.75 22.81 34.98
CA ALA A 177 28.14 23.23 36.32
C ALA A 177 28.60 22.05 37.19
N ASN A 178 29.52 22.34 38.11
CA ASN A 178 29.87 21.42 39.19
C ASN A 178 28.70 21.38 40.21
N PRO A 179 28.17 20.20 40.60
CA PRO A 179 27.11 20.08 41.59
C PRO A 179 27.38 20.84 42.91
N ARG A 180 28.65 20.94 43.33
CA ARG A 180 29.05 21.72 44.51
C ARG A 180 28.72 23.20 44.40
N ASP A 181 28.90 23.79 43.22
CA ASP A 181 28.68 25.23 43.00
C ASP A 181 27.20 25.56 42.84
N VAL A 182 26.42 24.63 42.28
CA VAL A 182 24.95 24.70 42.28
C VAL A 182 24.43 24.64 43.71
N LEU A 183 24.85 23.65 44.49
CA LEU A 183 24.46 23.49 45.90
C LEU A 183 24.80 24.74 46.72
N SER A 184 26.03 25.25 46.57
CA SER A 184 26.46 26.48 47.25
C SER A 184 25.58 27.68 46.89
N SER A 185 25.14 27.78 45.64
CA SER A 185 24.25 28.87 45.18
C SER A 185 22.83 28.70 45.73
N VAL A 186 22.28 27.49 45.75
CA VAL A 186 20.97 27.18 46.35
C VAL A 186 20.95 27.51 47.84
N LEU A 187 22.04 27.23 48.56
CA LEU A 187 22.15 27.53 49.98
C LEU A 187 22.33 29.04 50.23
N THR A 188 23.27 29.70 49.54
CA THR A 188 23.75 31.03 49.96
C THR A 188 23.15 32.23 49.22
N ASP A 189 22.62 32.06 48.01
CA ASP A 189 22.18 33.20 47.20
C ASP A 189 20.98 33.90 47.86
N ALA A 190 21.01 35.24 47.90
CA ALA A 190 20.00 36.04 48.58
C ALA A 190 18.79 36.37 47.71
N ASN A 191 18.90 36.22 46.39
CA ASN A 191 17.84 36.56 45.43
C ASN A 191 17.02 35.33 45.04
N PHE A 192 17.69 34.19 44.81
CA PHE A 192 17.02 32.94 44.40
C PHE A 192 17.31 31.73 45.31
N GLY A 193 18.23 31.85 46.26
CA GLY A 193 18.60 30.77 47.19
C GLY A 193 17.95 30.91 48.57
N MET A 194 18.44 30.14 49.55
CA MET A 194 17.96 30.13 50.93
C MET A 194 18.55 31.27 51.79
N GLY A 195 19.58 31.97 51.31
CA GLY A 195 20.27 33.02 52.08
C GLY A 195 21.04 32.49 53.30
N PHE A 196 21.48 31.23 53.31
CA PHE A 196 22.34 30.68 54.35
C PHE A 196 23.62 31.49 54.48
N SER A 197 24.00 31.78 55.73
CA SER A 197 25.32 32.33 56.00
C SER A 197 26.38 31.34 55.54
N ALA A 198 27.34 31.80 54.74
CA ALA A 198 28.45 30.97 54.27
C ALA A 198 29.26 30.33 55.42
N SER A 199 29.19 30.89 56.64
CA SER A 199 29.81 30.30 57.84
C SER A 199 29.19 28.98 58.30
N LEU A 200 27.94 28.69 57.89
CA LEU A 200 27.23 27.45 58.17
C LEU A 200 27.56 26.34 57.16
N ILE A 201 28.36 26.63 56.13
CA ILE A 201 28.80 25.65 55.13
C ILE A 201 30.21 25.17 55.51
N GLY A 202 30.36 23.86 55.64
CA GLY A 202 31.64 23.20 55.92
C GLY A 202 32.47 22.99 54.65
N ASP A 203 33.49 22.13 54.75
CA ASP A 203 34.31 21.81 53.59
C ASP A 203 33.53 20.93 52.60
N LEU A 204 33.45 21.39 51.34
CA LEU A 204 32.80 20.68 50.23
C LEU A 204 33.82 20.17 49.21
N THR A 205 35.11 20.16 49.55
CA THR A 205 36.20 19.78 48.65
C THR A 205 36.05 18.33 48.19
N GLN A 206 35.76 17.39 49.10
CA GLN A 206 35.57 15.99 48.71
C GLN A 206 34.37 15.81 47.76
N TYR A 207 33.27 16.52 47.99
CA TYR A 207 32.11 16.49 47.10
C TYR A 207 32.45 17.00 45.70
N SER A 208 33.15 18.14 45.63
CA SER A 208 33.64 18.70 44.37
C SER A 208 34.60 17.73 43.65
N GLN A 209 35.59 17.19 44.37
CA GLN A 209 36.58 16.28 43.82
C GLN A 209 35.94 15.00 43.30
N PHE A 210 34.98 14.42 44.03
CA PHE A 210 34.25 13.24 43.58
C PHE A 210 33.48 13.50 42.30
N CYS A 211 32.68 14.57 42.26
CA CYS A 211 31.88 14.91 41.08
C CYS A 211 32.79 15.22 39.87
N VAL A 212 33.81 16.07 40.02
CA VAL A 212 34.72 16.45 38.93
C VAL A 212 35.54 15.25 38.44
N ALA A 213 36.13 14.48 39.35
CA ALA A 213 36.94 13.32 38.99
C ALA A 213 36.11 12.21 38.34
N SER A 214 34.85 12.04 38.75
CA SER A 214 33.91 11.09 38.16
C SER A 214 33.23 11.63 36.89
N GLY A 215 33.51 12.87 36.48
CA GLY A 215 32.93 13.50 35.30
C GLY A 215 31.46 13.89 35.45
N ILE A 216 30.95 14.00 36.68
CA ILE A 216 29.56 14.36 36.98
C ILE A 216 29.43 15.89 36.95
N PHE A 217 28.95 16.41 35.83
CA PHE A 217 28.58 17.81 35.66
C PHE A 217 27.11 17.93 35.24
N ILE A 218 26.44 18.98 35.68
CA ILE A 218 24.99 19.14 35.54
C ILE A 218 24.61 20.52 35.03
N SER A 219 23.46 20.63 34.36
CA SER A 219 22.88 21.89 33.89
C SER A 219 21.41 22.06 34.31
N PRO A 220 21.13 22.20 35.62
CA PRO A 220 19.78 22.40 36.11
C PRO A 220 19.15 23.68 35.54
N ALA A 221 17.90 23.56 35.10
CA ALA A 221 17.01 24.68 34.81
C ALA A 221 15.79 24.63 35.73
N TYR A 222 15.85 25.37 36.84
CA TYR A 222 14.75 25.47 37.79
C TYR A 222 13.68 26.43 37.24
N THR A 223 12.70 25.88 36.54
CA THR A 223 11.64 26.63 35.83
C THR A 223 10.32 26.73 36.61
N GLN A 224 10.24 26.04 37.75
CA GLN A 224 9.09 25.99 38.64
C GLN A 224 9.52 26.12 40.10
N GLN A 225 8.58 26.47 40.97
CA GLN A 225 8.84 26.59 42.40
C GLN A 225 8.93 25.20 43.05
N GLU A 226 10.02 24.94 43.76
CA GLU A 226 10.27 23.68 44.46
C GLU A 226 10.85 23.93 45.86
N THR A 227 10.79 22.92 46.73
CA THR A 227 11.43 23.01 48.05
C THR A 227 12.95 22.90 47.89
N ALA A 228 13.71 23.71 48.63
CA ALA A 228 15.16 23.64 48.60
C ALA A 228 15.68 22.26 49.03
N HIS A 229 14.99 21.60 49.96
CA HIS A 229 15.31 20.22 50.36
C HIS A 229 15.26 19.25 49.18
N GLY A 230 14.20 19.28 48.36
CA GLY A 230 14.10 18.40 47.19
C GLY A 230 15.18 18.66 46.13
N VAL A 231 15.58 19.92 45.95
CA VAL A 231 16.73 20.27 45.09
C VAL A 231 18.03 19.70 45.65
N ILE A 232 18.28 19.88 46.95
CA ILE A 232 19.49 19.39 47.62
C ILE A 232 19.55 17.86 47.54
N GLU A 233 18.45 17.16 47.81
CA GLU A 233 18.37 15.69 47.74
C GLU A 233 18.74 15.17 46.34
N ARG A 234 18.23 15.80 45.27
CA ARG A 234 18.61 15.42 43.89
C ARG A 234 20.08 15.68 43.59
N LEU A 235 20.63 16.81 44.05
CA LEU A 235 22.06 17.10 43.89
C LEU A 235 22.94 16.06 44.61
N LEU A 236 22.57 15.68 45.83
CA LEU A 236 23.28 14.65 46.59
C LEU A 236 23.19 13.27 45.91
N GLN A 237 22.02 12.91 45.38
CA GLN A 237 21.83 11.68 44.60
C GLN A 237 22.69 11.67 43.32
N LEU A 238 22.71 12.78 42.58
CA LEU A 238 23.54 12.96 41.38
C LEU A 238 25.03 12.74 41.68
N GLY A 239 25.50 13.30 42.78
CA GLY A 239 26.89 13.18 43.21
C GLY A 239 27.18 11.98 44.11
N ASN A 240 26.31 10.96 44.16
CA ASN A 240 26.45 9.77 45.01
C ASN A 240 26.98 10.10 46.42
N SER A 241 26.31 11.03 47.08
CA SER A 241 26.75 11.62 48.34
C SER A 241 25.60 11.75 49.34
N ASN A 242 25.93 12.05 50.59
CA ASN A 242 24.96 12.49 51.59
C ASN A 242 25.41 13.77 52.29
N ALA A 243 24.46 14.49 52.89
CA ALA A 243 24.75 15.63 53.73
C ALA A 243 24.91 15.20 55.20
N VAL A 244 25.86 15.81 55.90
CA VAL A 244 26.07 15.64 57.34
C VAL A 244 26.20 17.00 58.01
N TRP A 245 25.58 17.14 59.17
CA TRP A 245 25.83 18.25 60.07
C TRP A 245 26.97 17.87 61.02
N SER A 246 28.08 18.58 60.91
CA SER A 246 29.30 18.33 61.68
C SER A 246 29.85 19.67 62.17
N GLU A 247 30.02 19.80 63.48
CA GLU A 247 30.49 21.04 64.14
C GLU A 247 29.67 22.29 63.75
N ASP A 248 28.33 22.20 63.80
CA ASP A 248 27.37 23.25 63.37
C ASP A 248 27.50 23.67 61.89
N ARG A 249 28.11 22.83 61.05
CA ARG A 249 28.28 23.10 59.62
C ARG A 249 27.72 22.00 58.75
N PHE A 250 27.11 22.42 57.65
CA PHE A 250 26.64 21.55 56.59
C PHE A 250 27.81 21.08 55.72
N ARG A 251 28.10 19.78 55.73
CA ARG A 251 29.11 19.13 54.88
C ARG A 251 28.45 18.10 53.97
N VAL A 252 29.15 17.71 52.92
CA VAL A 252 28.71 16.66 51.99
C VAL A 252 29.82 15.63 51.88
N VAL A 253 29.46 14.37 52.14
CA VAL A 253 30.38 13.23 52.11
C VAL A 253 29.96 12.29 50.97
N PRO A 254 30.83 12.06 49.97
CA PRO A 254 30.58 11.07 48.93
C PRO A 254 30.61 9.64 49.46
N TYR A 255 29.77 8.76 48.89
CA TYR A 255 29.76 7.34 49.23
C TYR A 255 30.92 6.55 48.60
N GLY A 256 31.70 7.18 47.71
CA GLY A 256 32.78 6.57 46.95
C GLY A 256 33.73 5.72 47.81
N ASP A 257 34.12 4.56 47.28
CA ASP A 257 34.90 3.53 47.99
C ASP A 257 36.24 3.19 47.30
N ALA A 258 36.57 3.89 46.23
CA ALA A 258 37.86 3.79 45.54
C ALA A 258 38.35 5.18 45.09
N PRO A 259 39.68 5.39 44.98
CA PRO A 259 40.23 6.60 44.38
C PRO A 259 39.78 6.77 42.92
N VAL A 260 39.41 8.00 42.54
CA VAL A 260 39.01 8.36 41.17
C VAL A 260 39.77 9.61 40.75
N THR A 261 40.36 9.60 39.55
CA THR A 261 41.05 10.76 38.96
C THR A 261 40.46 11.07 37.59
N GLY A 262 40.10 12.33 37.37
CA GLY A 262 39.51 12.79 36.12
C GLY A 262 39.36 14.30 36.10
N ASN A 263 39.31 14.90 34.90
CA ASN A 263 39.09 16.34 34.70
C ASN A 263 40.01 17.27 35.54
N GLY A 264 41.23 16.82 35.87
CA GLY A 264 42.21 17.59 36.64
C GLY A 264 42.11 17.44 38.16
N GLU A 265 41.14 16.70 38.69
CA GLU A 265 40.94 16.45 40.12
C GLU A 265 41.17 14.99 40.49
N THR A 266 41.48 14.73 41.75
CA THR A 266 41.56 13.37 42.32
C THR A 266 40.76 13.29 43.60
N PHE A 267 39.75 12.43 43.60
CA PHE A 267 39.02 12.02 44.80
C PHE A 267 39.73 10.83 45.45
N THR A 268 39.98 10.91 46.75
CA THR A 268 40.46 9.80 47.56
C THR A 268 39.48 9.60 48.71
N PRO A 269 38.80 8.45 48.80
CA PRO A 269 37.84 8.20 49.87
C PRO A 269 38.56 7.98 51.21
N ASP A 270 37.97 8.46 52.29
CA ASP A 270 38.37 8.05 53.64
C ASP A 270 37.55 6.83 54.05
N LEU A 271 38.19 5.66 54.05
CA LEU A 271 37.59 4.40 54.46
C LEU A 271 38.08 3.93 55.82
N THR A 272 38.75 4.80 56.58
CA THR A 272 39.36 4.45 57.87
C THR A 272 38.27 4.27 58.93
N PRO A 273 38.10 3.06 59.51
CA PRO A 273 37.14 2.89 60.59
C PRO A 273 37.58 3.68 61.83
N GLN A 274 36.67 4.46 62.41
CA GLN A 274 36.92 5.26 63.62
C GLN A 274 37.06 4.38 64.87
N TYR A 275 36.24 3.34 64.96
CA TYR A 275 36.24 2.37 66.06
C TYR A 275 36.01 0.96 65.55
N ASP A 276 36.51 0.00 66.32
CA ASP A 276 36.18 -1.41 66.20
C ASP A 276 35.30 -1.78 67.40
N LEU A 277 34.05 -2.12 67.13
CA LEU A 277 33.00 -2.34 68.11
C LEU A 277 32.75 -3.84 68.26
N SER A 278 32.79 -4.30 69.50
CA SER A 278 32.53 -5.69 69.89
C SER A 278 31.37 -5.77 70.88
N ASP A 279 30.96 -6.98 71.24
CA ASP A 279 29.92 -7.22 72.26
C ASP A 279 30.15 -6.45 73.58
N ASP A 280 31.40 -6.14 73.93
CA ASP A 280 31.77 -5.34 75.13
C ASP A 280 31.44 -3.84 75.01
N ASP A 281 31.10 -3.35 73.81
CA ASP A 281 30.89 -1.94 73.49
C ASP A 281 29.43 -1.54 73.39
N PHE A 282 28.53 -2.50 73.17
CA PHE A 282 27.10 -2.28 73.01
C PHE A 282 26.38 -2.22 74.37
N LEU A 283 25.29 -1.44 74.43
CA LEU A 283 24.49 -1.29 75.65
C LEU A 283 23.47 -2.42 75.86
N ASP A 284 23.08 -3.13 74.80
CA ASP A 284 22.08 -4.20 74.84
C ASP A 284 22.77 -5.57 74.95
N ASN A 285 22.38 -6.42 75.92
CA ASN A 285 23.10 -7.66 76.24
C ASN A 285 22.60 -8.93 75.50
N ASP A 286 21.32 -8.99 75.12
CA ASP A 286 20.73 -10.21 74.55
C ASP A 286 20.83 -10.26 73.02
N ASP A 287 20.67 -9.10 72.34
CA ASP A 287 20.80 -8.92 70.89
C ASP A 287 21.52 -7.58 70.61
N PRO A 288 22.85 -7.49 70.85
CA PRO A 288 23.61 -6.23 70.82
C PRO A 288 23.62 -5.54 69.45
N VAL A 289 23.58 -6.34 68.37
CA VAL A 289 23.49 -5.88 66.99
C VAL A 289 22.28 -6.52 66.32
N ARG A 290 21.46 -5.70 65.67
CA ARG A 290 20.31 -6.15 64.88
C ARG A 290 20.59 -5.95 63.40
N ALA A 291 20.84 -7.03 62.68
CA ALA A 291 21.01 -7.00 61.23
C ALA A 291 19.67 -7.22 60.52
N ARG A 292 19.32 -6.32 59.61
CA ARG A 292 18.18 -6.45 58.70
C ARG A 292 18.67 -6.47 57.27
N ARG A 293 18.17 -7.43 56.49
CA ARG A 293 18.44 -7.53 55.05
C ARG A 293 17.18 -7.24 54.25
N SER A 294 17.29 -6.39 53.23
CA SER A 294 16.20 -6.14 52.28
C SER A 294 15.79 -7.44 51.57
N THR A 295 14.51 -7.58 51.21
CA THR A 295 14.07 -8.79 50.50
C THR A 295 14.62 -8.80 49.07
N GLN A 296 14.66 -9.98 48.43
CA GLN A 296 15.08 -10.04 47.03
C GLN A 296 14.13 -9.30 46.07
N ALA A 297 12.88 -9.07 46.49
CA ALA A 297 11.91 -8.30 45.70
C ALA A 297 12.22 -6.80 45.72
N ASP A 298 12.92 -6.33 46.75
CA ASP A 298 13.25 -4.91 46.96
C ASP A 298 14.68 -4.55 46.50
N ALA A 299 15.35 -5.46 45.77
CA ALA A 299 16.67 -5.22 45.20
C ALA A 299 16.55 -5.13 43.66
N PHE A 300 16.55 -3.90 43.12
CA PHE A 300 16.31 -3.68 41.70
C PHE A 300 17.58 -3.95 40.89
N ASN A 301 17.49 -4.87 39.94
CA ASN A 301 18.59 -5.20 39.01
C ASN A 301 18.46 -4.52 37.64
N GLN A 302 17.46 -3.62 37.52
CA GLN A 302 17.29 -2.69 36.42
C GLN A 302 16.77 -1.36 36.95
N ILE A 303 17.45 -0.26 36.65
CA ILE A 303 17.00 1.10 36.98
C ILE A 303 17.12 1.96 35.73
N ASN A 304 16.10 2.78 35.50
CA ASN A 304 16.08 3.75 34.41
C ASN A 304 16.08 5.17 34.99
N ILE A 305 16.91 6.04 34.44
CA ILE A 305 16.79 7.48 34.64
C ILE A 305 16.35 8.11 33.32
N LYS A 306 15.62 9.22 33.42
CA LYS A 306 15.27 10.09 32.31
C LYS A 306 16.11 11.36 32.40
N PHE A 307 16.67 11.81 31.27
CA PHE A 307 17.41 13.05 31.16
C PHE A 307 17.15 13.73 29.80
N PHE A 308 17.61 14.98 29.62
CA PHE A 308 17.44 15.73 28.37
C PHE A 308 18.77 15.89 27.62
N ASN A 309 18.98 15.12 26.55
CA ASN A 309 20.27 15.07 25.85
C ASN A 309 20.53 16.36 25.04
N ARG A 310 21.50 17.17 25.47
CA ARG A 310 21.91 18.43 24.79
C ARG A 310 22.33 18.19 23.35
N ALA A 311 23.11 17.14 23.08
CA ALA A 311 23.60 16.82 21.73
C ALA A 311 22.44 16.43 20.79
N ASN A 312 21.33 15.95 21.35
CA ASN A 312 20.10 15.64 20.63
C ASN A 312 19.01 16.71 20.84
N GLN A 313 19.40 17.98 20.87
CA GLN A 313 18.50 19.15 20.99
C GLN A 313 17.58 19.11 22.23
N TYR A 314 18.07 18.57 23.35
CA TYR A 314 17.32 18.35 24.59
C TYR A 314 16.11 17.43 24.40
N ALA A 315 16.24 16.43 23.52
CA ALA A 315 15.30 15.32 23.48
C ALA A 315 15.38 14.50 24.77
N GLU A 316 14.23 14.04 25.24
CA GLU A 316 14.14 13.14 26.38
C GLU A 316 14.73 11.77 26.01
N GLU A 317 15.72 11.32 26.77
CA GLU A 317 16.37 10.03 26.58
C GLU A 317 16.46 9.25 27.90
N PRO A 318 16.28 7.92 27.87
CA PRO A 318 16.55 7.09 29.03
C PRO A 318 18.03 6.71 29.10
N ALA A 319 18.59 6.68 30.30
CA ALA A 319 19.80 5.91 30.59
C ALA A 319 19.45 4.77 31.55
N GLU A 320 20.04 3.61 31.32
CA GLU A 320 19.66 2.37 31.97
C GLU A 320 20.85 1.70 32.64
N PHE A 321 20.66 1.29 33.89
CA PHE A 321 21.46 0.30 34.57
C PHE A 321 20.79 -1.07 34.45
N LYS A 322 21.56 -2.11 34.11
CA LYS A 322 21.12 -3.51 34.08
C LYS A 322 22.25 -4.42 34.54
N ASP A 323 21.98 -5.27 35.52
CA ASP A 323 22.89 -6.33 35.93
C ASP A 323 22.41 -7.70 35.40
N GLN A 324 23.02 -8.18 34.31
CA GLN A 324 22.61 -9.43 33.67
C GLN A 324 22.79 -10.65 34.56
N ALA A 325 23.87 -10.71 35.35
CA ALA A 325 24.12 -11.84 36.23
C ALA A 325 23.04 -11.93 37.33
N ALA A 326 22.65 -10.78 37.90
CA ALA A 326 21.56 -10.71 38.86
C ALA A 326 20.19 -11.02 38.23
N ILE A 327 19.95 -10.62 36.98
CA ILE A 327 18.71 -10.94 36.24
C ILE A 327 18.62 -12.45 35.97
N GLU A 328 19.71 -13.09 35.55
CA GLU A 328 19.75 -14.54 35.33
C GLU A 328 19.51 -15.33 36.62
N MET A 329 20.04 -14.84 37.75
CA MET A 329 19.91 -15.53 39.04
C MET A 329 18.57 -15.30 39.74
N HIS A 330 18.00 -14.09 39.63
CA HIS A 330 16.86 -13.66 40.46
C HIS A 330 15.63 -13.17 39.67
N GLY A 331 15.69 -13.21 38.33
CA GLY A 331 14.68 -12.66 37.43
C GLY A 331 14.73 -11.13 37.35
N LEU A 332 14.02 -10.56 36.38
CA LEU A 332 13.97 -9.11 36.17
C LEU A 332 13.23 -8.41 37.33
N ARG A 333 13.87 -7.42 37.94
CA ARG A 333 13.35 -6.56 39.01
C ARG A 333 13.64 -5.11 38.64
N ALA A 334 12.68 -4.51 37.94
CA ALA A 334 12.77 -3.12 37.49
C ALA A 334 12.35 -2.16 38.60
N GLY A 335 13.21 -1.18 38.89
CA GLY A 335 12.87 -0.02 39.73
C GLY A 335 12.01 0.98 38.96
N ASN A 336 11.42 1.94 39.70
CA ASN A 336 10.68 3.04 39.09
C ASN A 336 11.64 3.97 38.32
N PRO A 337 11.25 4.49 37.14
CA PRO A 337 12.04 5.50 36.46
C PRO A 337 12.24 6.76 37.31
N ILE A 338 13.47 7.25 37.37
CA ILE A 338 13.85 8.46 38.11
C ILE A 338 14.06 9.61 37.11
N ASN A 339 13.47 10.77 37.37
CA ASN A 339 13.68 11.96 36.53
C ASN A 339 14.87 12.76 37.07
N LEU A 340 15.90 12.92 36.25
CA LEU A 340 17.10 13.71 36.54
C LEU A 340 17.31 14.71 35.41
N ASP A 341 16.42 15.70 35.36
CA ASP A 341 16.38 16.74 34.33
C ASP A 341 17.63 17.64 34.36
N GLU A 342 18.39 17.62 35.45
CA GLU A 342 19.66 18.32 35.61
C GLU A 342 20.79 17.74 34.74
N ILE A 343 20.64 16.52 34.24
CA ILE A 343 21.63 15.88 33.36
C ILE A 343 21.32 16.22 31.91
N THR A 344 22.34 16.68 31.19
CA THR A 344 22.23 16.95 29.75
C THR A 344 23.26 16.24 28.89
N ASP A 345 24.21 15.56 29.52
CA ASP A 345 25.25 14.74 28.89
C ASP A 345 24.95 13.24 29.11
N PRO A 346 24.82 12.42 28.05
CA PRO A 346 24.60 10.98 28.15
C PRO A 346 25.68 10.22 28.94
N ALA A 347 26.93 10.67 28.93
CA ALA A 347 28.01 10.06 29.70
C ALA A 347 27.81 10.25 31.21
N VAL A 348 27.33 11.42 31.62
CA VAL A 348 26.94 11.69 33.00
C VAL A 348 25.75 10.81 33.39
N ALA A 349 24.73 10.74 32.52
CA ALA A 349 23.54 9.91 32.75
C ALA A 349 23.89 8.44 33.03
N ARG A 350 24.80 7.86 32.22
CA ARG A 350 25.28 6.48 32.42
C ARG A 350 26.03 6.29 33.73
N THR A 351 26.88 7.27 34.10
CA THR A 351 27.65 7.20 35.34
C THR A 351 26.74 7.25 36.56
N VAL A 352 25.77 8.17 36.57
CA VAL A 352 24.81 8.34 37.67
C VAL A 352 23.89 7.13 37.81
N VAL A 353 23.30 6.63 36.72
CA VAL A 353 22.40 5.47 36.79
C VAL A 353 23.12 4.20 37.25
N GLN A 354 24.40 4.04 36.86
CA GLN A 354 25.23 2.94 37.33
C GLN A 354 25.46 3.02 38.84
N LEU A 355 25.81 4.19 39.38
CA LEU A 355 26.03 4.38 40.82
C LEU A 355 24.75 4.13 41.63
N ILE A 356 23.61 4.64 41.17
CA ILE A 356 22.30 4.42 41.81
C ILE A 356 21.95 2.93 41.78
N GLY A 357 22.07 2.29 40.60
CA GLY A 357 21.72 0.88 40.40
C GLY A 357 22.59 -0.10 41.17
N GLN A 358 23.91 0.14 41.22
CA GLN A 358 24.82 -0.71 41.99
C GLN A 358 24.53 -0.63 43.49
N ARG A 359 24.32 0.57 44.02
CA ARG A 359 23.96 0.74 45.44
C ARG A 359 22.63 0.05 45.73
N ASP A 360 21.56 0.32 44.98
CA ASP A 360 20.26 -0.32 45.21
C ASP A 360 20.30 -1.86 45.17
N LEU A 361 21.05 -2.43 44.20
CA LEU A 361 21.14 -3.88 44.03
C LEU A 361 21.97 -4.58 45.11
N TYR A 362 23.14 -4.01 45.44
CA TYR A 362 24.15 -4.69 46.25
C TYR A 362 24.12 -4.29 47.73
N GLN A 363 23.76 -3.04 48.04
CA GLN A 363 23.69 -2.51 49.40
C GLN A 363 22.39 -2.95 50.08
N ARG A 364 22.40 -4.11 50.74
CA ARG A 364 21.17 -4.78 51.20
C ARG A 364 21.05 -4.93 52.70
N ASN A 365 22.16 -4.88 53.42
CA ASN A 365 22.18 -5.04 54.87
C ASN A 365 22.21 -3.67 55.58
N SER A 366 21.32 -3.52 56.55
CA SER A 366 21.33 -2.43 57.53
C SER A 366 21.51 -3.01 58.93
N TYR A 367 22.17 -2.26 59.80
CA TYR A 367 22.47 -2.65 61.17
C TYR A 367 21.95 -1.61 62.14
N GLU A 368 21.35 -2.06 63.23
CA GLU A 368 20.94 -1.21 64.35
C GLU A 368 21.66 -1.70 65.62
N PHE A 369 22.26 -0.78 66.36
CA PHE A 369 22.95 -1.08 67.62
C PHE A 369 22.96 0.15 68.52
N ARG A 370 23.13 -0.07 69.83
CA ARG A 370 23.15 1.01 70.83
C ARG A 370 24.52 1.13 71.48
N LEU A 371 25.04 2.36 71.52
CA LEU A 371 26.35 2.70 72.05
C LEU A 371 26.24 3.62 73.27
N GLY A 372 27.21 3.51 74.19
CA GLY A 372 27.33 4.44 75.31
C GLY A 372 28.01 5.76 74.92
N TRP A 373 27.85 6.77 75.78
CA TRP A 373 28.39 8.13 75.60
C TRP A 373 29.88 8.24 75.30
N LYS A 374 30.71 7.21 75.61
CA LYS A 374 32.13 7.17 75.23
C LYS A 374 32.35 7.33 73.71
N TYR A 375 31.32 7.06 72.90
CA TYR A 375 31.34 7.14 71.44
C TYR A 375 30.66 8.40 70.87
N ALA A 376 30.37 9.42 71.70
CA ALA A 376 29.70 10.66 71.28
C ALA A 376 30.45 11.52 70.23
N ARG A 377 31.64 11.11 69.80
CA ARG A 377 32.39 11.76 68.70
C ARG A 377 32.05 11.18 67.33
N LEU A 378 31.27 10.11 67.26
CA LEU A 378 30.77 9.55 66.01
C LEU A 378 29.75 10.48 65.38
N GLU A 379 29.87 10.71 64.09
CA GLU A 379 28.94 11.49 63.28
C GLU A 379 28.30 10.59 62.19
N PRO A 380 27.13 10.96 61.66
CA PRO A 380 26.63 10.33 60.45
C PRO A 380 27.67 10.36 59.33
N MET A 381 27.72 9.31 58.51
CA MET A 381 28.72 9.01 57.49
C MET A 381 30.08 8.47 57.99
N ASP A 382 30.34 8.44 59.31
CA ASP A 382 31.52 7.74 59.84
C ASP A 382 31.44 6.23 59.60
N ILE A 383 32.60 5.61 59.44
CA ILE A 383 32.73 4.16 59.31
C ILE A 383 33.20 3.57 60.65
N VAL A 384 32.54 2.50 61.08
CA VAL A 384 32.95 1.66 62.23
C VAL A 384 33.00 0.20 61.78
N THR A 385 33.72 -0.65 62.51
CA THR A 385 33.69 -2.09 62.26
C THR A 385 32.92 -2.82 63.35
N LEU A 386 32.05 -3.76 62.96
CA LEU A 386 31.27 -4.59 63.89
C LEU A 386 31.86 -6.00 63.99
N THR A 387 32.03 -6.48 65.22
CA THR A 387 32.40 -7.86 65.53
C THR A 387 31.33 -8.46 66.44
N ASP A 388 30.55 -9.39 65.90
CA ASP A 388 29.47 -10.10 66.59
C ASP A 388 29.52 -11.57 66.14
N PRO A 389 29.95 -12.50 67.01
CA PRO A 389 30.05 -13.91 66.67
C PRO A 389 28.71 -14.58 66.37
N GLY A 390 27.61 -14.10 66.95
CA GLY A 390 26.26 -14.63 66.75
C GLY A 390 25.73 -14.38 65.35
N LEU A 391 26.06 -13.22 64.77
CA LEU A 391 25.75 -12.84 63.40
C LEU A 391 26.86 -13.21 62.39
N GLY A 392 28.01 -13.70 62.86
CA GLY A 392 29.17 -14.04 62.04
C GLY A 392 29.91 -12.80 61.51
N LEU A 393 29.75 -11.65 62.15
CA LEU A 393 30.44 -10.41 61.81
C LEU A 393 31.83 -10.42 62.44
N ASN A 394 32.85 -10.09 61.65
CA ASN A 394 34.24 -10.00 62.12
C ASN A 394 34.89 -8.80 61.49
N ARG A 395 35.02 -7.72 62.28
CA ARG A 395 35.48 -6.41 61.82
C ARG A 395 34.76 -5.96 60.54
N THR A 396 33.46 -6.25 60.43
CA THR A 396 32.67 -5.94 59.24
C THR A 396 32.44 -4.42 59.18
N PRO A 397 32.89 -3.72 58.12
CA PRO A 397 32.75 -2.27 58.05
C PRO A 397 31.29 -1.88 57.78
N VAL A 398 30.80 -0.91 58.54
CA VAL A 398 29.48 -0.32 58.40
C VAL A 398 29.60 1.21 58.45
N ARG A 399 28.78 1.91 57.66
CA ARG A 399 28.70 3.36 57.60
C ARG A 399 27.47 3.82 58.38
N ILE A 400 27.65 4.75 59.30
CA ILE A 400 26.56 5.31 60.09
C ILE A 400 25.69 6.18 59.18
N MET A 401 24.38 5.96 59.21
CA MET A 401 23.40 6.73 58.45
C MET A 401 22.60 7.66 59.34
N GLU A 402 22.37 7.25 60.59
CA GLU A 402 21.56 7.98 61.56
C GLU A 402 22.07 7.73 62.98
N ILE A 403 22.04 8.78 63.81
CA ILE A 403 22.33 8.74 65.23
C ILE A 403 21.19 9.43 65.96
N GLU A 404 20.53 8.73 66.87
CA GLU A 404 19.55 9.31 67.80
C GLU A 404 20.11 9.25 69.23
N GLU A 405 20.13 10.41 69.90
CA GLU A 405 20.53 10.54 71.30
C GLU A 405 19.31 10.42 72.21
N ASP A 406 19.39 9.56 73.22
CA ASP A 406 18.36 9.43 74.26
C ASP A 406 18.68 10.28 75.51
N GLU A 407 17.69 10.43 76.40
CA GLU A 407 17.80 11.25 77.61
C GLU A 407 18.84 10.73 78.62
N ASP A 408 19.26 9.47 78.51
CA ASP A 408 20.21 8.81 79.40
C ASP A 408 21.65 8.80 78.83
N GLY A 409 21.88 9.44 77.68
CA GLY A 409 23.18 9.50 77.00
C GLY A 409 23.54 8.22 76.24
N GLY A 410 22.54 7.41 75.89
CA GLY A 410 22.64 6.32 74.94
C GLY A 410 22.50 6.82 73.50
N LEU A 411 23.25 6.21 72.60
CA LEU A 411 23.27 6.55 71.18
C LEU A 411 22.69 5.37 70.40
N SER A 412 21.53 5.57 69.79
CA SER A 412 20.92 4.59 68.87
C SER A 412 21.44 4.85 67.47
N ILE A 413 22.14 3.85 66.91
CA ILE A 413 22.82 3.97 65.62
C ILE A 413 22.08 3.13 64.58
N LYS A 414 21.78 3.72 63.41
CA LYS A 414 21.44 2.96 62.21
C LYS A 414 22.60 3.09 61.21
N ALA A 415 23.07 1.96 60.71
CA ALA A 415 24.19 1.88 59.79
C ALA A 415 23.87 1.02 58.57
N GLU A 416 24.53 1.30 57.45
CA GLU A 416 24.51 0.48 56.25
C GLU A 416 25.85 -0.27 56.11
N GLU A 417 25.89 -1.44 55.46
CA GLU A 417 27.17 -2.11 55.16
C GLU A 417 28.11 -1.24 54.30
N VAL A 418 29.43 -1.46 54.36
CA VAL A 418 30.37 -0.86 53.40
C VAL A 418 30.90 -1.96 52.49
N LEU A 419 30.37 -2.01 51.27
CA LEU A 419 30.80 -2.96 50.24
C LEU A 419 31.84 -2.31 49.33
N SER A 420 32.95 -3.01 49.09
CA SER A 420 34.00 -2.54 48.18
C SER A 420 33.59 -2.78 46.72
N GLY A 421 33.74 -1.75 45.88
CA GLY A 421 33.46 -1.78 44.44
C GLY A 421 31.99 -1.57 44.09
N VAL A 422 31.16 -1.16 45.05
CA VAL A 422 29.72 -0.91 44.86
C VAL A 422 29.43 0.59 44.75
N SER A 423 30.26 1.43 45.38
CA SER A 423 30.05 2.88 45.42
C SER A 423 31.00 3.65 44.49
N SER A 424 31.73 2.95 43.62
CA SER A 424 32.55 3.52 42.53
C SER A 424 32.18 2.89 41.19
N SER A 425 32.07 3.73 40.16
CA SER A 425 31.70 3.29 38.80
C SER A 425 32.95 3.11 37.94
N ALA A 426 33.01 2.01 37.19
CA ALA A 426 34.02 1.86 36.15
C ALA A 426 33.61 2.71 34.93
N VAL A 427 34.47 3.64 34.53
CA VAL A 427 34.24 4.49 33.35
C VAL A 427 34.38 3.63 32.09
N TYR A 428 33.27 3.19 31.53
CA TYR A 428 33.23 2.56 30.21
C TYR A 428 32.99 3.62 29.14
N SER A 429 33.97 3.83 28.25
CA SER A 429 33.76 4.59 27.02
C SER A 429 32.96 3.74 26.03
N SER A 430 31.64 3.86 26.03
CA SER A 430 30.81 3.36 24.93
C SER A 430 30.67 4.46 23.86
N GLN A 431 30.80 4.06 22.60
CA GLN A 431 30.68 4.93 21.44
C GLN A 431 29.33 5.65 21.46
N GLU A 432 29.34 6.97 21.28
CA GLU A 432 28.11 7.75 21.18
C GLU A 432 27.21 7.18 20.07
N VAL A 433 26.05 6.68 20.48
CA VAL A 433 24.94 6.56 19.54
C VAL A 433 24.47 7.98 19.32
N GLY A 434 24.94 8.60 18.24
CA GLY A 434 24.40 9.87 17.78
C GLY A 434 22.90 9.69 17.57
N GLY A 435 22.10 10.17 18.52
CA GLY A 435 20.68 10.38 18.30
C GLY A 435 20.54 11.22 17.03
N TYR A 436 19.69 10.77 16.11
CA TYR A 436 19.49 11.44 14.83
C TYR A 436 18.89 12.83 15.08
N SER A 437 19.76 13.84 15.18
CA SER A 437 19.40 15.23 15.20
C SER A 437 19.28 15.72 13.76
N ALA A 438 18.04 15.90 13.30
CA ALA A 438 17.77 16.41 11.95
C ALA A 438 18.13 17.91 11.88
N ASP A 439 19.20 18.25 11.16
CA ASP A 439 19.45 19.63 10.75
C ASP A 439 18.52 19.97 9.57
N TYR A 440 17.38 20.58 9.89
CA TYR A 440 16.37 20.97 8.89
C TYR A 440 16.85 22.08 7.94
N ASN A 441 17.94 22.78 8.28
CA ASN A 441 18.51 23.88 7.50
C ASN A 441 19.67 23.44 6.61
N ILE A 442 20.02 22.15 6.61
CA ILE A 442 21.11 21.64 5.78
C ILE A 442 20.85 21.92 4.29
N SER A 443 21.88 22.44 3.61
CA SER A 443 21.80 22.74 2.19
C SER A 443 21.54 21.45 1.39
N PRO A 444 20.58 21.45 0.44
CA PRO A 444 20.30 20.29 -0.40
C PRO A 444 21.46 19.92 -1.34
N GLY A 445 22.34 20.87 -1.64
CA GLY A 445 23.29 20.79 -2.75
C GLY A 445 22.59 20.91 -4.11
N ASP A 446 23.40 20.88 -5.18
CA ASP A 446 22.89 20.98 -6.55
C ASP A 446 22.26 19.67 -7.03
N SER A 447 21.29 19.81 -7.93
CA SER A 447 20.77 18.69 -8.71
C SER A 447 21.82 18.26 -9.73
N ASN A 448 22.00 16.96 -9.92
CA ASN A 448 22.84 16.42 -10.98
C ASN A 448 22.26 16.77 -12.36
N ALA A 449 23.13 16.82 -13.36
CA ALA A 449 22.73 17.09 -14.74
C ALA A 449 21.59 16.16 -15.17
N PRO A 450 20.44 16.70 -15.64
CA PRO A 450 19.27 15.90 -15.97
C PRO A 450 19.45 15.15 -17.29
N VAL A 451 18.87 13.95 -17.37
CA VAL A 451 18.59 13.29 -18.65
C VAL A 451 17.23 13.78 -19.15
N ILE A 452 17.23 14.54 -20.24
CA ILE A 452 16.03 15.13 -20.85
C ILE A 452 15.78 14.49 -22.22
N PHE A 453 14.53 14.09 -22.50
CA PHE A 453 14.12 13.54 -23.79
C PHE A 453 12.61 13.68 -24.03
N GLU A 454 12.16 13.67 -25.29
CA GLU A 454 10.74 13.48 -25.63
C GLU A 454 10.42 11.99 -25.82
N PRO A 455 9.41 11.42 -25.15
CA PRO A 455 8.98 10.04 -25.37
C PRO A 455 8.28 9.91 -26.74
N PRO A 456 8.22 8.69 -27.31
CA PRO A 456 7.41 8.43 -28.49
C PRO A 456 5.92 8.65 -28.20
N THR A 457 5.14 8.97 -29.22
CA THR A 457 3.69 9.22 -29.07
C THR A 457 2.89 8.00 -28.59
N SER A 458 3.47 6.80 -28.64
CA SER A 458 2.88 5.59 -28.06
C SER A 458 3.00 5.52 -26.53
N LEU A 459 3.90 6.30 -25.92
CA LEU A 459 4.09 6.41 -24.46
C LEU A 459 3.44 7.66 -23.87
N SER A 460 3.15 8.66 -24.71
CA SER A 460 2.45 9.87 -24.30
C SER A 460 1.49 10.34 -25.40
N VAL A 461 0.22 10.52 -25.03
CA VAL A 461 -0.84 11.02 -25.93
C VAL A 461 -0.77 12.54 -26.13
N THR A 462 -0.14 13.26 -25.21
CA THR A 462 0.17 14.69 -25.31
C THR A 462 1.67 14.89 -25.56
N PRO A 463 2.09 15.98 -26.23
CA PRO A 463 3.52 16.29 -26.35
C PRO A 463 4.11 16.53 -24.96
N GLN A 464 5.10 15.72 -24.58
CA GLN A 464 5.72 15.76 -23.26
C GLN A 464 7.25 15.80 -23.35
N ILE A 465 7.87 16.45 -22.38
CA ILE A 465 9.31 16.35 -22.11
C ILE A 465 9.48 15.56 -20.81
N TRP A 466 10.28 14.50 -20.86
CA TRP A 466 10.56 13.64 -19.72
C TRP A 466 11.96 13.95 -19.18
N MET A 467 12.06 14.03 -17.85
CA MET A 467 13.29 14.43 -17.18
C MET A 467 13.60 13.48 -16.01
N ALA A 468 14.83 12.99 -15.99
CA ALA A 468 15.39 12.24 -14.88
C ALA A 468 16.54 13.04 -14.26
N THR A 469 16.44 13.34 -12.97
CA THR A 469 17.53 13.97 -12.20
C THR A 469 17.58 13.37 -10.80
N SER A 470 18.61 13.73 -10.05
CA SER A 470 18.85 13.32 -8.67
C SER A 470 19.75 14.37 -8.01
N GLY A 471 20.17 14.18 -6.77
CA GLY A 471 21.20 15.01 -6.15
C GLY A 471 22.07 14.26 -5.15
N GLY A 472 22.75 15.01 -4.30
CA GLY A 472 23.62 14.48 -3.24
C GLY A 472 22.85 13.84 -2.07
N VAL A 473 23.57 13.54 -0.99
CA VAL A 473 23.01 12.86 0.20
C VAL A 473 21.92 13.69 0.92
N ASN A 474 21.98 15.02 0.81
CA ASN A 474 21.03 15.93 1.42
C ASN A 474 19.91 16.39 0.47
N TRP A 475 19.94 15.95 -0.79
CA TRP A 475 18.93 16.30 -1.78
C TRP A 475 17.67 15.47 -1.54
N GLY A 476 16.53 16.11 -1.33
CA GLY A 476 15.24 15.44 -1.14
C GLY A 476 14.35 15.52 -2.37
N SER A 477 14.24 16.72 -2.92
CA SER A 477 13.39 16.99 -4.09
C SER A 477 13.92 18.17 -4.90
N CYS A 478 13.33 18.42 -6.07
CA CYS A 478 13.68 19.56 -6.89
C CYS A 478 12.46 20.17 -7.57
N GLU A 479 12.31 21.49 -7.46
CA GLU A 479 11.35 22.25 -8.25
C GLU A 479 11.87 22.45 -9.67
N VAL A 480 11.03 22.21 -10.66
CA VAL A 480 11.36 22.41 -12.07
C VAL A 480 10.82 23.76 -12.50
N TRP A 481 11.73 24.63 -12.96
CA TRP A 481 11.41 25.95 -13.47
C TRP A 481 11.79 26.04 -14.95
N VAL A 482 10.86 26.50 -15.79
CA VAL A 482 11.04 26.58 -17.25
C VAL A 482 10.91 28.02 -17.73
N SER A 483 11.75 28.39 -18.68
CA SER A 483 11.74 29.69 -19.35
C SER A 483 11.90 29.51 -20.87
N ARG A 484 11.28 30.40 -21.66
CA ARG A 484 11.47 30.46 -23.12
C ARG A 484 12.53 31.47 -23.56
N ASP A 485 12.85 32.45 -22.70
CA ASP A 485 13.73 33.60 -22.99
C ASP A 485 15.00 33.61 -22.13
N ASN A 486 15.17 32.61 -21.25
CA ASN A 486 16.23 32.52 -20.24
C ASN A 486 16.23 33.66 -19.20
N ALA A 487 15.13 34.40 -19.08
CA ALA A 487 15.01 35.53 -18.14
C ALA A 487 13.79 35.37 -17.23
N THR A 488 12.64 34.97 -17.79
CA THR A 488 11.39 34.78 -17.07
C THR A 488 11.11 33.30 -16.84
N TYR A 489 11.21 32.88 -15.58
CA TYR A 489 11.01 31.49 -15.18
C TYR A 489 9.66 31.28 -14.50
N SER A 490 8.97 30.20 -14.87
CA SER A 490 7.77 29.73 -14.18
C SER A 490 7.96 28.31 -13.66
N ARG A 491 7.45 28.05 -12.46
CA ARG A 491 7.47 26.72 -11.85
C ARG A 491 6.46 25.83 -12.57
N VAL A 492 6.94 24.71 -13.13
CA VAL A 492 6.10 23.77 -13.90
C VAL A 492 5.85 22.46 -13.14
N GLY A 493 6.59 22.19 -12.07
CA GLY A 493 6.31 21.03 -11.20
C GLY A 493 7.40 20.74 -10.19
N LEU A 494 7.31 19.56 -9.56
CA LEU A 494 8.20 19.06 -8.52
C LEU A 494 8.64 17.63 -8.84
N ILE A 495 9.93 17.36 -8.70
CA ILE A 495 10.52 16.02 -8.70
C ILE A 495 10.68 15.60 -7.25
N SER A 496 9.85 14.67 -6.78
CA SER A 496 9.71 14.31 -5.36
C SER A 496 10.69 13.23 -4.87
N GLY A 497 11.55 12.70 -5.75
CA GLY A 497 12.55 11.70 -5.40
C GLY A 497 13.59 11.50 -6.51
N PRO A 498 14.75 10.91 -6.19
CA PRO A 498 15.84 10.77 -7.15
C PRO A 498 15.49 9.74 -8.23
N ALA A 499 15.58 10.14 -9.49
CA ALA A 499 15.47 9.23 -10.62
C ALA A 499 16.73 8.37 -10.74
N ARG A 500 16.58 7.18 -11.32
CA ARG A 500 17.68 6.24 -11.53
C ARG A 500 18.30 6.49 -12.90
N HIS A 501 19.31 7.36 -12.93
CA HIS A 501 19.93 7.86 -14.18
C HIS A 501 21.46 7.90 -14.09
N GLY A 502 22.09 8.06 -15.24
CA GLY A 502 23.54 8.14 -15.38
C GLY A 502 23.94 7.98 -16.84
N THR A 503 24.94 7.12 -17.09
CA THR A 503 25.44 6.85 -18.44
C THR A 503 25.52 5.34 -18.73
N GLY A 504 25.68 4.96 -19.99
CA GLY A 504 25.85 3.57 -20.37
C GLY A 504 26.48 3.38 -21.74
N ALA A 505 26.66 2.11 -22.11
CA ALA A 505 27.18 1.64 -23.38
C ALA A 505 26.45 0.37 -23.84
N LEU A 506 26.10 0.28 -25.11
CA LEU A 506 25.41 -0.88 -25.69
C LEU A 506 25.83 -1.09 -27.14
N ALA A 507 26.29 -2.28 -27.48
CA ALA A 507 26.57 -2.65 -28.86
C ALA A 507 25.28 -2.81 -29.70
N ASN A 508 25.40 -2.70 -31.02
CA ASN A 508 24.27 -2.94 -31.91
C ASN A 508 23.86 -4.43 -31.89
N GLY A 509 22.55 -4.73 -31.93
CA GLY A 509 22.04 -6.09 -31.74
C GLY A 509 20.61 -6.30 -32.24
N SER A 510 20.18 -7.57 -32.31
CA SER A 510 18.81 -7.98 -32.66
C SER A 510 17.85 -7.85 -31.47
N ASP A 511 16.55 -7.96 -31.71
CA ASP A 511 15.55 -8.15 -30.63
C ASP A 511 14.96 -9.57 -30.72
N PRO A 512 14.88 -10.35 -29.62
CA PRO A 512 15.49 -10.10 -28.31
C PRO A 512 17.03 -10.14 -28.38
N ASP A 513 17.69 -9.34 -27.55
CA ASP A 513 19.15 -9.27 -27.47
C ASP A 513 19.63 -10.09 -26.26
N VAL A 514 20.11 -11.30 -26.54
CA VAL A 514 20.69 -12.19 -25.53
C VAL A 514 22.22 -12.24 -25.59
N ALA A 515 22.83 -11.56 -26.56
CA ALA A 515 24.27 -11.61 -26.82
C ALA A 515 24.99 -10.38 -26.26
N ASN A 516 24.39 -9.20 -26.36
CA ASN A 516 25.00 -7.96 -25.91
C ASN A 516 24.63 -7.65 -24.45
N THR A 517 25.53 -6.94 -23.78
CA THR A 517 25.33 -6.40 -22.43
C THR A 517 25.21 -4.88 -22.53
N LEU A 518 24.20 -4.32 -21.88
CA LEU A 518 24.13 -2.88 -21.62
C LEU A 518 24.90 -2.60 -20.33
N ALA A 519 26.09 -2.03 -20.47
CA ALA A 519 26.89 -1.58 -19.32
C ALA A 519 26.37 -0.21 -18.87
N VAL A 520 26.09 -0.05 -17.58
CA VAL A 520 25.48 1.16 -17.02
C VAL A 520 26.29 1.65 -15.83
N ASP A 521 26.52 2.96 -15.79
CA ASP A 521 27.08 3.70 -14.66
C ASP A 521 26.00 4.66 -14.12
N VAL A 522 25.49 4.35 -12.92
CA VAL A 522 24.52 5.18 -12.19
C VAL A 522 25.16 5.90 -11.00
N THR A 523 26.47 6.15 -11.02
CA THR A 523 27.21 6.83 -9.94
C THR A 523 26.62 8.21 -9.63
N ALA A 524 26.15 8.94 -10.65
CA ALA A 524 25.49 10.23 -10.48
C ALA A 524 24.26 10.13 -9.56
N SER A 525 23.37 9.16 -9.80
CA SER A 525 22.15 8.99 -9.00
C SER A 525 22.33 8.12 -7.75
N LYS A 526 23.48 7.44 -7.61
CA LYS A 526 23.72 6.43 -6.56
C LYS A 526 22.60 5.38 -6.49
N ALA A 527 21.93 5.15 -7.62
CA ALA A 527 20.74 4.32 -7.69
C ALA A 527 21.06 2.83 -7.64
N VAL A 528 20.09 2.05 -7.15
CA VAL A 528 20.09 0.58 -7.26
C VAL A 528 19.23 0.15 -8.44
N LEU A 529 19.79 -0.69 -9.32
CA LEU A 529 19.09 -1.33 -10.43
C LEU A 529 18.85 -2.80 -10.10
N THR A 530 17.58 -3.19 -10.10
CA THR A 530 17.16 -4.57 -9.81
C THR A 530 16.68 -5.23 -11.09
N GLY A 531 17.08 -6.48 -11.31
CA GLY A 531 16.55 -7.32 -12.37
C GLY A 531 15.08 -7.68 -12.16
N GLY A 532 14.43 -8.16 -13.22
CA GLY A 532 13.07 -8.70 -13.20
C GLY A 532 13.04 -10.14 -13.73
N THR A 533 11.82 -10.64 -13.93
CA THR A 533 11.59 -11.91 -14.62
C THR A 533 11.70 -11.76 -16.14
N LEU A 534 11.73 -12.87 -16.87
CA LEU A 534 11.63 -12.87 -18.33
C LEU A 534 10.33 -12.17 -18.81
N ALA A 535 9.24 -12.35 -18.05
CA ALA A 535 7.96 -11.71 -18.31
C ALA A 535 8.05 -10.18 -18.10
N ASP A 536 8.73 -9.72 -17.05
CA ASP A 536 8.92 -8.29 -16.81
C ASP A 536 9.70 -7.60 -17.93
N ARG A 537 10.72 -8.28 -18.47
CA ARG A 537 11.43 -7.81 -19.66
C ARG A 537 10.48 -7.73 -20.85
N ASP A 538 9.75 -8.81 -21.15
CA ASP A 538 8.89 -8.91 -22.33
C ASP A 538 7.68 -7.97 -22.29
N GLN A 539 7.19 -7.65 -21.09
CA GLN A 539 6.13 -6.66 -20.85
C GLN A 539 6.67 -5.22 -20.70
N LEU A 540 8.00 -5.03 -20.85
CA LEU A 540 8.68 -3.74 -20.72
C LEU A 540 8.58 -3.11 -19.32
N ASN A 541 8.35 -3.89 -18.27
CA ASN A 541 8.29 -3.39 -16.88
C ASN A 541 9.63 -2.81 -16.43
N THR A 542 10.74 -3.26 -17.01
CA THR A 542 12.13 -2.80 -16.72
C THR A 542 12.65 -1.75 -17.72
N LEU A 543 11.77 -1.00 -18.39
CA LEU A 543 12.12 -0.05 -19.44
C LEU A 543 13.17 1.00 -19.03
N CYS A 544 14.18 1.18 -19.87
CA CYS A 544 15.23 2.18 -19.75
C CYS A 544 15.38 2.94 -21.07
N LEU A 545 15.90 4.15 -20.98
CA LEU A 545 16.45 4.91 -22.10
C LEU A 545 17.97 4.73 -22.13
N ILE A 546 18.54 4.48 -23.31
CA ILE A 546 19.97 4.63 -23.61
C ILE A 546 20.11 5.45 -24.90
N GLY A 547 20.68 6.65 -24.80
CA GLY A 547 20.74 7.57 -25.94
C GLY A 547 19.34 7.99 -26.39
N ASN A 548 18.88 7.43 -27.50
CA ASN A 548 17.51 7.56 -28.03
C ASN A 548 16.75 6.22 -28.11
N GLU A 549 17.35 5.14 -27.62
CA GLU A 549 16.77 3.81 -27.67
C GLU A 549 16.09 3.45 -26.35
N LEU A 550 14.88 2.91 -26.45
CA LEU A 550 14.17 2.33 -25.32
C LEU A 550 14.42 0.82 -25.27
N VAL A 551 14.92 0.36 -24.13
CA VAL A 551 15.36 -1.02 -23.89
C VAL A 551 14.83 -1.52 -22.56
N SER A 552 14.30 -2.74 -22.51
CA SER A 552 14.01 -3.43 -21.25
C SER A 552 15.02 -4.54 -21.01
N PHE A 553 15.22 -4.95 -19.77
CA PHE A 553 16.22 -5.96 -19.40
C PHE A 553 15.67 -6.98 -18.42
N GLN A 554 16.21 -8.19 -18.42
CA GLN A 554 15.86 -9.22 -17.45
C GLN A 554 16.76 -9.16 -16.23
N THR A 555 18.08 -9.23 -16.43
CA THR A 555 19.03 -9.37 -15.34
C THR A 555 19.84 -8.10 -15.17
N ALA A 556 19.94 -7.60 -13.94
CA ALA A 556 20.89 -6.57 -13.55
C ALA A 556 21.94 -7.20 -12.62
N THR A 557 23.20 -7.20 -13.06
CA THR A 557 24.33 -7.70 -12.27
C THR A 557 25.19 -6.53 -11.84
N LEU A 558 25.36 -6.34 -10.53
CA LEU A 558 26.28 -5.33 -9.99
C LEU A 558 27.72 -5.80 -10.23
N THR A 559 28.51 -4.98 -10.92
CA THR A 559 29.91 -5.29 -11.27
C THR A 559 30.91 -4.57 -10.36
N SER A 560 30.58 -3.36 -9.91
CA SER A 560 31.26 -2.58 -8.88
C SER A 560 30.25 -1.55 -8.33
N PRO A 561 30.54 -0.82 -7.24
CA PRO A 561 29.59 0.15 -6.67
C PRO A 561 29.01 1.09 -7.73
N TYR A 562 27.69 1.05 -7.92
CA TYR A 562 26.92 1.83 -8.91
C TYR A 562 27.16 1.50 -10.41
N HIS A 563 27.91 0.45 -10.74
CA HIS A 563 28.08 -0.03 -12.10
C HIS A 563 27.39 -1.37 -12.33
N TYR A 564 26.51 -1.45 -13.32
CA TYR A 564 25.69 -2.62 -13.61
C TYR A 564 25.90 -3.15 -15.03
N SER A 565 25.85 -4.47 -15.17
CA SER A 565 25.69 -5.17 -16.45
C SER A 565 24.25 -5.63 -16.60
N LEU A 566 23.53 -5.06 -17.56
CA LEU A 566 22.15 -5.41 -17.87
C LEU A 566 22.13 -6.38 -19.07
N THR A 567 21.49 -7.54 -18.89
CA THR A 567 21.48 -8.62 -19.89
C THR A 567 20.08 -9.20 -20.10
N GLY A 568 19.91 -9.92 -21.22
CA GLY A 568 18.62 -10.40 -21.68
C GLY A 568 17.72 -9.22 -21.99
N LEU A 569 17.96 -8.52 -23.10
CA LEU A 569 17.32 -7.24 -23.40
C LEU A 569 16.18 -7.41 -24.41
N ARG A 570 15.17 -6.53 -24.32
CA ARG A 570 14.36 -6.15 -25.49
C ARG A 570 14.84 -4.81 -26.03
N ARG A 571 15.05 -4.75 -27.34
CA ARG A 571 15.64 -3.62 -28.08
C ARG A 571 14.58 -2.88 -28.88
N GLY A 572 14.77 -1.58 -29.08
CA GLY A 572 13.89 -0.76 -29.91
C GLY A 572 12.43 -0.73 -29.43
N ALA A 573 12.21 -0.78 -28.12
CA ALA A 573 10.87 -0.73 -27.54
C ALA A 573 10.14 0.54 -28.00
N TYR A 574 8.82 0.41 -28.18
CA TYR A 574 7.96 1.50 -28.70
C TYR A 574 8.40 2.09 -30.05
N GLY A 575 9.17 1.35 -30.85
CA GLY A 575 9.62 1.79 -32.17
C GLY A 575 10.82 2.73 -32.15
N SER A 576 11.53 2.81 -31.03
CA SER A 576 12.79 3.54 -30.93
C SER A 576 13.91 2.91 -31.78
N SER A 577 14.84 3.73 -32.25
CA SER A 577 15.91 3.27 -33.15
C SER A 577 16.97 2.44 -32.42
N LYS A 578 17.18 1.21 -32.88
CA LYS A 578 18.27 0.34 -32.40
C LYS A 578 19.61 0.84 -32.94
N SER A 579 20.57 1.10 -32.06
CA SER A 579 21.89 1.60 -32.44
C SER A 579 23.01 1.00 -31.58
N ALA A 580 24.25 1.29 -31.97
CA ALA A 580 25.39 1.20 -31.06
C ALA A 580 25.51 2.51 -30.28
N TRP A 581 25.66 2.40 -28.96
CA TRP A 581 25.83 3.49 -28.01
C TRP A 581 27.17 3.35 -27.30
N THR A 582 28.04 4.36 -27.41
CA THR A 582 29.37 4.37 -26.78
C THR A 582 29.27 4.67 -25.30
N ALA A 583 30.30 4.31 -24.53
CA ALA A 583 30.39 4.67 -23.11
C ALA A 583 30.21 6.18 -22.89
N GLY A 584 29.51 6.54 -21.82
CA GLY A 584 29.13 7.93 -21.52
C GLY A 584 27.80 8.37 -22.15
N THR A 585 27.12 7.51 -22.93
CA THR A 585 25.80 7.84 -23.48
C THR A 585 24.77 7.95 -22.35
N ARG A 586 23.91 8.98 -22.37
CA ARG A 586 22.86 9.18 -21.36
C ARG A 586 22.00 7.93 -21.13
N PHE A 587 21.73 7.63 -19.86
CA PHE A 587 20.91 6.50 -19.44
C PHE A 587 19.90 6.92 -18.37
N ALA A 588 18.67 6.42 -18.46
CA ALA A 588 17.67 6.59 -17.40
C ALA A 588 16.73 5.39 -17.33
N ARG A 589 16.46 4.88 -16.13
CA ARG A 589 15.41 3.89 -15.89
C ARG A 589 14.06 4.61 -15.85
N LEU A 590 13.10 4.16 -16.66
CA LEU A 590 11.80 4.80 -16.80
C LEU A 590 10.77 4.22 -15.84
N ASP A 591 10.64 4.84 -14.67
CA ASP A 591 9.72 4.47 -13.59
C ASP A 591 8.93 5.69 -13.10
N GLN A 592 8.37 5.61 -11.88
CA GLN A 592 7.59 6.70 -11.28
C GLN A 592 8.41 7.95 -10.94
N ALA A 593 9.75 7.87 -10.92
CA ALA A 593 10.63 9.00 -10.59
C ALA A 593 10.93 9.90 -11.80
N ILE A 594 10.46 9.55 -13.00
CA ILE A 594 10.59 10.40 -14.19
C ILE A 594 9.57 11.53 -14.14
N PHE A 595 10.05 12.76 -14.15
CA PHE A 595 9.22 13.95 -14.25
C PHE A 595 8.71 14.13 -15.69
N LYS A 596 7.46 14.58 -15.84
CA LYS A 596 6.80 14.76 -17.13
C LYS A 596 6.26 16.18 -17.23
N TYR A 597 6.62 16.87 -18.31
CA TYR A 597 6.19 18.24 -18.61
C TYR A 597 5.40 18.26 -19.93
N ASP A 598 4.10 18.52 -19.86
CA ASP A 598 3.28 18.76 -21.06
C ASP A 598 3.66 20.10 -21.69
N TYR A 599 3.85 20.10 -23.01
CA TYR A 599 4.20 21.30 -23.76
C TYR A 599 3.27 21.49 -24.96
N ASP A 600 3.02 22.76 -25.30
CA ASP A 600 2.29 23.15 -26.51
C ASP A 600 3.08 22.76 -27.78
N PRO A 601 2.47 22.04 -28.75
CA PRO A 601 3.11 21.72 -30.04
C PRO A 601 3.81 22.90 -30.74
N GLU A 602 3.36 24.14 -30.51
CA GLU A 602 4.00 25.35 -31.06
C GLU A 602 5.45 25.56 -30.55
N MET A 603 5.86 24.91 -29.45
CA MET A 603 7.23 24.97 -28.93
C MET A 603 8.22 24.10 -29.72
N ILE A 604 7.75 23.23 -30.62
CA ILE A 604 8.62 22.41 -31.47
C ILE A 604 9.50 23.31 -32.35
N GLY A 605 10.81 23.06 -32.36
CA GLY A 605 11.82 23.86 -33.04
C GLY A 605 12.36 25.05 -32.23
N THR A 606 11.86 25.26 -31.00
CA THR A 606 12.36 26.30 -30.09
C THR A 606 13.25 25.71 -28.99
N THR A 607 14.07 26.54 -28.33
CA THR A 607 14.86 26.16 -27.15
C THR A 607 14.19 26.66 -25.88
N ILE A 608 14.04 25.78 -24.89
CA ILE A 608 13.62 26.13 -23.53
C ILE A 608 14.81 26.07 -22.57
N TYR A 609 14.75 26.81 -21.48
CA TYR A 609 15.76 26.86 -20.44
C TYR A 609 15.18 26.33 -19.14
N ILE A 610 15.84 25.32 -18.57
CA ILE A 610 15.35 24.59 -17.39
C ILE A 610 16.27 24.86 -16.21
N LYS A 611 15.72 25.33 -15.10
CA LYS A 611 16.39 25.43 -13.80
C LYS A 611 15.83 24.40 -12.84
N LEU A 612 16.72 23.71 -12.15
CA LEU A 612 16.41 22.66 -11.18
C LEU A 612 16.75 23.20 -9.79
N ARG A 613 15.73 23.68 -9.07
CA ARG A 613 15.89 24.28 -7.73
C ARG A 613 15.72 23.20 -6.67
N SER A 614 16.82 22.80 -6.04
CA SER A 614 16.83 21.71 -5.07
C SER A 614 16.23 22.12 -3.72
N LEU A 615 15.63 21.13 -3.04
CA LEU A 615 15.10 21.17 -1.68
C LEU A 615 15.71 20.01 -0.90
N ASN A 616 15.96 20.19 0.40
CA ASN A 616 16.64 19.17 1.18
C ASN A 616 15.73 17.95 1.46
N ILE A 617 16.27 16.92 2.11
CA ILE A 617 15.52 15.70 2.47
C ILE A 617 14.26 15.96 3.32
N TYR A 618 14.14 17.14 3.93
CA TYR A 618 12.97 17.56 4.71
C TYR A 618 12.00 18.46 3.91
N GLY A 619 12.29 18.74 2.64
CA GLY A 619 11.49 19.63 1.79
C GLY A 619 11.69 21.12 2.08
N LEU A 620 12.78 21.49 2.75
CA LEU A 620 13.13 22.87 3.14
C LEU A 620 14.44 23.33 2.46
N ALA A 621 14.99 24.46 2.91
CA ALA A 621 16.27 25.03 2.46
C ALA A 621 16.40 25.17 0.93
N ALA A 622 15.36 25.70 0.28
CA ALA A 622 15.33 25.85 -1.18
C ALA A 622 16.43 26.79 -1.68
N GLN A 623 17.19 26.37 -2.70
CA GLN A 623 18.26 27.19 -3.30
C GLN A 623 17.74 28.50 -3.89
N ASP A 624 18.57 29.54 -4.03
CA ASP A 624 18.15 30.75 -4.76
C ASP A 624 18.05 30.45 -6.27
N LEU A 625 16.90 30.75 -6.88
CA LEU A 625 16.67 30.55 -8.31
C LEU A 625 17.61 31.40 -9.17
N ALA A 626 18.07 32.56 -8.68
CA ALA A 626 18.95 33.47 -9.40
C ALA A 626 20.36 32.88 -9.63
N GLU A 627 20.87 32.11 -8.67
CA GLU A 627 22.23 31.54 -8.69
C GLU A 627 22.34 30.26 -9.54
N LEU A 628 21.22 29.64 -9.89
CA LEU A 628 21.19 28.40 -10.65
C LEU A 628 21.52 28.62 -12.13
N THR A 629 22.33 27.71 -12.69
CA THR A 629 22.64 27.66 -14.13
C THR A 629 21.53 26.92 -14.87
N ALA A 630 21.03 27.52 -15.96
CA ALA A 630 19.98 26.92 -16.76
C ALA A 630 20.51 25.86 -17.73
N THR A 631 19.82 24.74 -17.84
CA THR A 631 20.07 23.71 -18.87
C THR A 631 19.23 24.02 -20.11
N PRO A 632 19.82 24.38 -21.26
CA PRO A 632 19.08 24.60 -22.49
C PRO A 632 18.64 23.25 -23.09
N TYR A 633 17.42 23.18 -23.59
CA TYR A 633 16.87 22.02 -24.28
C TYR A 633 16.13 22.43 -25.55
N ALA A 634 16.55 21.89 -26.70
CA ALA A 634 15.89 22.12 -27.98
C ALA A 634 14.72 21.14 -28.12
N VAL A 635 13.50 21.67 -28.18
CA VAL A 635 12.29 20.86 -28.31
C VAL A 635 12.18 20.38 -29.76
N THR A 636 12.26 19.08 -29.98
CA THR A 636 12.25 18.48 -31.33
C THR A 636 10.91 17.84 -31.70
N GLY A 637 10.09 17.52 -30.70
CA GLY A 637 8.82 16.83 -30.91
C GLY A 637 8.92 15.33 -30.68
N SER A 638 7.86 14.73 -30.12
CA SER A 638 7.75 13.27 -30.01
C SER A 638 7.86 12.60 -31.38
N TYR A 639 8.71 11.58 -31.47
CA TYR A 639 8.81 10.75 -32.66
C TYR A 639 7.68 9.71 -32.72
N LEU A 640 7.36 9.24 -33.93
CA LEU A 640 6.34 8.22 -34.14
C LEU A 640 6.90 6.82 -33.83
N GLY A 641 6.21 6.08 -32.99
CA GLY A 641 6.51 4.70 -32.63
C GLY A 641 5.93 3.66 -33.60
N THR A 642 5.81 2.43 -33.13
CA THR A 642 5.33 1.29 -33.94
C THR A 642 3.81 1.30 -34.10
N ILE A 643 3.32 1.08 -35.33
CA ILE A 643 1.89 0.94 -35.62
C ILE A 643 1.36 -0.39 -35.06
N THR A 644 0.17 -0.34 -34.45
CA THR A 644 -0.50 -1.53 -33.90
C THR A 644 -1.63 -2.01 -34.81
N GLY A 645 -2.01 -3.29 -34.66
CA GLY A 645 -3.11 -3.88 -35.40
C GLY A 645 -2.84 -4.12 -36.89
N PHE A 646 -1.58 -4.05 -37.33
CA PHE A 646 -1.22 -4.33 -38.73
C PHE A 646 -1.43 -5.82 -39.04
N ALA A 647 -2.51 -6.11 -39.75
CA ALA A 647 -2.96 -7.48 -40.01
C ALA A 647 -3.70 -7.57 -41.34
N LEU A 648 -3.87 -8.79 -41.84
CA LEU A 648 -4.80 -9.07 -42.92
C LEU A 648 -6.23 -8.74 -42.46
N GLU A 649 -6.95 -7.96 -43.25
CA GLU A 649 -8.36 -7.66 -43.01
C GLU A 649 -9.24 -8.88 -43.28
N GLN A 650 -8.83 -9.68 -44.27
CA GLN A 650 -9.43 -10.96 -44.68
C GLN A 650 -8.31 -11.90 -45.16
N ALA A 651 -8.54 -13.21 -45.12
CA ALA A 651 -7.59 -14.18 -45.65
C ALA A 651 -7.27 -13.86 -47.12
N PHE A 652 -6.00 -13.98 -47.50
CA PHE A 652 -5.58 -13.74 -48.88
C PHE A 652 -5.85 -15.01 -49.71
N THR A 653 -7.11 -15.22 -50.09
CA THR A 653 -7.62 -16.39 -50.85
C THR A 653 -8.44 -15.94 -52.06
N GLY A 654 -7.95 -14.87 -52.70
CA GLY A 654 -8.64 -14.13 -53.74
C GLY A 654 -7.63 -13.24 -54.47
N THR A 655 -8.11 -12.33 -55.31
CA THR A 655 -7.25 -11.51 -56.19
C THR A 655 -6.63 -10.28 -55.52
N GLY A 656 -6.43 -10.30 -54.20
CA GLY A 656 -5.70 -9.22 -53.52
C GLY A 656 -5.50 -9.43 -52.03
N ALA A 657 -4.38 -8.93 -51.54
CA ALA A 657 -4.04 -8.92 -50.12
C ALA A 657 -4.52 -7.61 -49.48
N LYS A 658 -5.66 -7.65 -48.80
CA LYS A 658 -6.21 -6.49 -48.09
C LYS A 658 -5.74 -6.48 -46.64
N VAL A 659 -5.03 -5.43 -46.25
CA VAL A 659 -4.49 -5.23 -44.91
C VAL A 659 -5.13 -4.03 -44.25
N LYS A 660 -5.21 -4.09 -42.92
CA LYS A 660 -5.71 -3.03 -42.05
C LYS A 660 -4.76 -2.78 -40.91
N TRP A 661 -4.88 -1.63 -40.28
CA TRP A 661 -4.18 -1.26 -39.06
C TRP A 661 -5.05 -0.34 -38.20
N ASN A 662 -4.62 -0.10 -36.96
CA ASN A 662 -5.27 0.88 -36.11
C ASN A 662 -4.82 2.29 -36.50
N ALA A 663 -5.73 3.28 -36.41
CA ALA A 663 -5.35 4.68 -36.56
C ALA A 663 -4.26 5.05 -35.53
N TYR A 664 -3.17 5.64 -36.00
CA TYR A 664 -2.04 6.04 -35.19
C TYR A 664 -2.15 7.53 -34.82
N ALA A 665 -2.26 7.83 -33.53
CA ALA A 665 -2.37 9.19 -33.03
C ALA A 665 -1.12 10.02 -33.42
N GLY A 666 -1.34 11.16 -34.07
CA GLY A 666 -0.27 12.04 -34.57
C GLY A 666 0.23 11.70 -35.99
N ALA A 667 -0.22 10.60 -36.61
CA ALA A 667 0.03 10.35 -38.03
C ALA A 667 -0.95 11.16 -38.90
N THR A 668 -0.42 11.87 -39.89
CA THR A 668 -1.20 12.58 -40.92
C THR A 668 -1.44 11.72 -42.15
N SER A 669 -0.60 10.71 -42.39
CA SER A 669 -0.79 9.69 -43.43
C SER A 669 0.03 8.44 -43.13
N TYR A 670 -0.08 7.42 -43.98
CA TYR A 670 0.73 6.20 -43.91
C TYR A 670 1.50 5.96 -45.21
N LYS A 671 2.60 5.22 -45.09
CA LYS A 671 3.38 4.68 -46.20
C LYS A 671 3.46 3.16 -46.06
N ILE A 672 3.15 2.42 -47.13
CA ILE A 672 3.36 0.97 -47.18
C ILE A 672 4.41 0.63 -48.25
N GLU A 673 5.27 -0.31 -47.93
CA GLU A 673 6.27 -0.87 -48.83
C GLU A 673 5.98 -2.35 -49.05
N VAL A 674 6.00 -2.80 -50.31
CA VAL A 674 5.83 -4.20 -50.70
C VAL A 674 7.19 -4.79 -51.05
N TRP A 675 7.58 -5.85 -50.38
CA TRP A 675 8.85 -6.54 -50.54
C TRP A 675 8.62 -7.98 -51.00
N ARG A 676 9.50 -8.48 -51.87
CA ARG A 676 9.54 -9.88 -52.27
C ARG A 676 10.97 -10.38 -52.23
N ALA A 677 11.21 -11.46 -51.48
CA ALA A 677 12.54 -12.07 -51.33
C ALA A 677 13.64 -11.05 -50.99
N GLY A 678 13.34 -10.11 -50.08
CA GLY A 678 14.27 -9.07 -49.64
C GLY A 678 14.44 -7.88 -50.60
N VAL A 679 13.75 -7.87 -51.75
CA VAL A 679 13.79 -6.77 -52.73
C VAL A 679 12.53 -5.93 -52.65
N LEU A 680 12.67 -4.61 -52.52
CA LEU A 680 11.55 -3.66 -52.57
C LEU A 680 10.94 -3.63 -53.98
N LYS A 681 9.63 -3.81 -54.06
CA LYS A 681 8.87 -3.83 -55.31
C LYS A 681 8.03 -2.58 -55.49
N ARG A 682 7.41 -2.09 -54.42
CA ARG A 682 6.50 -0.95 -54.48
C ARG A 682 6.56 -0.15 -53.18
N THR A 683 6.40 1.17 -53.31
CA THR A 683 6.16 2.09 -52.20
C THR A 683 4.91 2.89 -52.49
N VAL A 684 3.94 2.88 -51.58
CA VAL A 684 2.74 3.72 -51.65
C VAL A 684 2.73 4.63 -50.44
N SER A 685 2.70 5.94 -50.67
CA SER A 685 2.74 6.98 -49.63
C SER A 685 1.45 7.80 -49.63
N GLY A 686 1.19 8.54 -48.54
CA GLY A 686 0.05 9.46 -48.47
C GLY A 686 -1.29 8.75 -48.25
N ILE A 687 -1.28 7.52 -47.74
CA ILE A 687 -2.50 6.76 -47.47
C ILE A 687 -3.23 7.43 -46.30
N GLY A 688 -4.42 7.99 -46.56
CA GLY A 688 -5.24 8.66 -45.55
C GLY A 688 -6.21 7.74 -44.79
N SER A 689 -6.40 6.51 -45.27
CA SER A 689 -7.19 5.46 -44.63
C SER A 689 -6.34 4.59 -43.69
N THR A 690 -6.99 3.74 -42.90
CA THR A 690 -6.32 2.71 -42.07
C THR A 690 -6.37 1.32 -42.69
N SER A 691 -6.43 1.26 -44.02
CA SER A 691 -6.40 0.04 -44.81
C SER A 691 -5.77 0.30 -46.17
N TYR A 692 -5.19 -0.76 -46.73
CA TYR A 692 -4.61 -0.80 -48.06
C TYR A 692 -4.82 -2.18 -48.67
N GLN A 693 -5.10 -2.24 -49.97
CA GLN A 693 -5.20 -3.49 -50.71
C GLN A 693 -4.11 -3.53 -51.77
N TYR A 694 -3.27 -4.56 -51.71
CA TYR A 694 -2.37 -4.90 -52.79
C TYR A 694 -3.15 -5.79 -53.76
N THR A 695 -3.54 -5.22 -54.90
CA THR A 695 -4.43 -5.89 -55.86
C THR A 695 -3.67 -6.80 -56.81
N PHE A 696 -4.37 -7.73 -57.48
CA PHE A 696 -3.76 -8.60 -58.51
C PHE A 696 -3.15 -7.80 -59.68
N GLU A 697 -3.76 -6.67 -60.03
CA GLU A 697 -3.21 -5.75 -61.04
C GLU A 697 -1.89 -5.12 -60.56
N ASP A 698 -1.85 -4.66 -59.31
CA ASP A 698 -0.62 -4.14 -58.69
C ASP A 698 0.47 -5.20 -58.63
N MET A 699 0.11 -6.42 -58.24
CA MET A 699 1.01 -7.58 -58.21
C MET A 699 1.60 -7.89 -59.58
N THR A 700 0.76 -7.85 -60.63
CA THR A 700 1.19 -8.11 -62.01
C THR A 700 2.13 -7.01 -62.49
N ALA A 701 1.80 -5.74 -62.22
CA ALA A 701 2.64 -4.60 -62.58
C ALA A 701 4.02 -4.64 -61.91
N ASP A 702 4.11 -5.18 -60.71
CA ASP A 702 5.36 -5.31 -59.95
C ASP A 702 6.22 -6.52 -60.38
N GLY A 703 5.72 -7.37 -61.29
CA GLY A 703 6.40 -8.56 -61.82
C GLY A 703 5.99 -9.89 -61.14
N GLY A 704 4.88 -9.90 -60.42
CA GLY A 704 4.19 -11.09 -59.90
C GLY A 704 3.17 -11.66 -60.92
N PRO A 705 2.07 -12.30 -60.46
CA PRO A 705 1.60 -12.41 -59.07
C PRO A 705 2.43 -13.38 -58.23
N TRP A 706 2.60 -13.09 -56.94
CA TRP A 706 3.32 -13.94 -56.00
C TRP A 706 2.41 -14.42 -54.87
N ARG A 707 2.52 -15.70 -54.53
CA ARG A 707 1.82 -16.32 -53.40
C ARG A 707 2.32 -15.87 -52.03
N SER A 708 3.40 -15.09 -51.94
CA SER A 708 3.96 -14.63 -50.66
C SER A 708 4.75 -13.33 -50.83
N VAL A 709 4.36 -12.28 -50.11
CA VAL A 709 5.04 -10.97 -50.06
C VAL A 709 5.13 -10.45 -48.63
N ASP A 710 6.13 -9.62 -48.35
CA ASP A 710 6.32 -8.94 -47.07
C ASP A 710 5.89 -7.49 -47.20
N LEU A 711 4.93 -7.07 -46.40
CA LEU A 711 4.45 -5.69 -46.34
C LEU A 711 5.09 -4.99 -45.14
N LYS A 712 5.57 -3.75 -45.33
CA LYS A 712 6.07 -2.89 -44.25
C LYS A 712 5.30 -1.58 -44.21
N LEU A 713 4.69 -1.28 -43.07
CA LEU A 713 3.84 -0.12 -42.87
C LEU A 713 4.50 0.91 -41.94
N TYR A 714 4.50 2.18 -42.35
CA TYR A 714 5.07 3.30 -41.61
C TYR A 714 4.02 4.40 -41.40
N ALA A 715 4.04 5.02 -40.23
CA ALA A 715 3.24 6.20 -39.93
C ALA A 715 4.01 7.44 -40.38
N VAL A 716 3.33 8.45 -40.89
CA VAL A 716 3.94 9.69 -41.36
C VAL A 716 3.25 10.87 -40.67
N SER A 717 4.02 11.79 -40.12
CA SER A 717 3.55 13.06 -39.54
C SER A 717 4.35 14.24 -40.07
N GLY A 718 4.00 15.46 -39.64
CA GLY A 718 4.77 16.67 -39.94
C GLY A 718 6.23 16.63 -39.43
N ASN A 719 6.54 15.75 -38.48
CA ASN A 719 7.87 15.62 -37.87
C ASN A 719 8.69 14.45 -38.46
N GLY A 720 8.17 13.76 -39.49
CA GLY A 720 8.84 12.64 -40.16
C GLY A 720 8.02 11.35 -40.20
N SER A 721 8.65 10.27 -40.67
CA SER A 721 8.05 8.92 -40.68
C SER A 721 8.50 8.12 -39.45
N SER A 722 7.71 7.12 -39.04
CA SER A 722 8.14 6.15 -38.04
C SER A 722 9.43 5.47 -38.49
N VAL A 723 10.39 5.34 -37.58
CA VAL A 723 11.73 4.84 -37.89
C VAL A 723 11.75 3.33 -38.15
N SER A 724 10.84 2.58 -37.52
CA SER A 724 10.61 1.16 -37.80
C SER A 724 9.21 0.96 -38.38
N GLY A 725 9.12 0.19 -39.47
CA GLY A 725 7.85 -0.20 -40.06
C GLY A 725 7.28 -1.45 -39.40
N ALA A 726 5.97 -1.51 -39.17
CA ALA A 726 5.29 -2.75 -38.81
C ALA A 726 5.35 -3.71 -40.02
N ALA A 727 5.82 -4.94 -39.82
CA ALA A 727 6.01 -5.92 -40.89
C ALA A 727 4.94 -7.02 -40.83
N LEU A 728 4.44 -7.42 -42.00
CA LEU A 728 3.46 -8.50 -42.15
C LEU A 728 3.78 -9.29 -43.42
N THR A 729 4.11 -10.57 -43.26
CA THR A 729 4.16 -11.51 -44.38
C THR A 729 2.75 -11.97 -44.70
N VAL A 730 2.30 -11.76 -45.94
CA VAL A 730 1.00 -12.22 -46.42
C VAL A 730 1.19 -13.31 -47.46
N THR A 731 0.37 -14.35 -47.37
CA THR A 731 0.49 -15.55 -48.23
C THR A 731 -0.87 -15.93 -48.81
N ASN A 732 -0.90 -16.27 -50.11
CA ASN A 732 -2.04 -16.90 -50.78
C ASN A 732 -1.80 -18.40 -50.94
N PRO A 733 -2.41 -19.26 -50.09
CA PRO A 733 -2.29 -20.70 -50.23
C PRO A 733 -3.02 -21.18 -51.49
N GLN A 734 -2.49 -22.23 -52.14
CA GLN A 734 -3.17 -22.89 -53.26
C GLN A 734 -4.54 -23.44 -52.82
N ILE A 735 -5.51 -23.48 -53.73
CA ILE A 735 -6.87 -23.99 -53.47
C ILE A 735 -6.79 -25.38 -52.83
N ALA A 736 -7.60 -25.59 -51.80
CA ALA A 736 -7.66 -26.85 -51.06
C ALA A 736 -8.03 -28.04 -51.98
N VAL A 737 -7.77 -29.26 -51.49
CA VAL A 737 -8.12 -30.49 -52.21
C VAL A 737 -9.61 -30.45 -52.64
N PRO A 738 -9.96 -30.75 -53.91
CA PRO A 738 -11.34 -30.72 -54.38
C PRO A 738 -12.29 -31.57 -53.53
N SER A 739 -13.36 -30.96 -53.05
CA SER A 739 -14.40 -31.61 -52.23
C SER A 739 -15.61 -32.04 -53.07
N GLY A 740 -16.39 -33.01 -52.58
CA GLY A 740 -17.56 -33.52 -53.30
C GLY A 740 -17.21 -34.15 -54.67
N LEU A 741 -16.00 -34.72 -54.78
CA LEU A 741 -15.55 -35.37 -55.99
C LEU A 741 -16.45 -36.57 -56.33
N SER A 742 -16.98 -36.58 -57.54
CA SER A 742 -17.84 -37.63 -58.08
C SER A 742 -17.33 -38.07 -59.44
N ALA A 743 -17.45 -39.38 -59.68
CA ALA A 743 -17.17 -40.01 -60.96
C ALA A 743 -18.39 -40.81 -61.38
N THR A 744 -19.28 -40.17 -62.14
CA THR A 744 -20.57 -40.74 -62.53
C THR A 744 -20.42 -41.46 -63.86
N ALA A 745 -20.54 -42.78 -63.84
CA ALA A 745 -20.55 -43.59 -65.05
C ALA A 745 -21.89 -43.46 -65.79
N GLY A 746 -21.84 -43.14 -67.08
CA GLY A 746 -22.98 -43.20 -67.98
C GLY A 746 -22.71 -44.18 -69.14
N ILE A 747 -23.64 -44.26 -70.09
CA ILE A 747 -23.51 -45.18 -71.23
C ILE A 747 -22.37 -44.70 -72.12
N GLY A 748 -21.26 -45.46 -72.14
CA GLY A 748 -20.07 -45.12 -72.92
C GLY A 748 -19.36 -43.82 -72.52
N ASN A 749 -19.60 -43.29 -71.32
CA ASN A 749 -18.98 -42.07 -70.83
C ASN A 749 -18.76 -42.07 -69.31
N THR A 750 -18.01 -41.09 -68.82
CA THR A 750 -17.84 -40.82 -67.39
C THR A 750 -17.77 -39.31 -67.19
N THR A 751 -18.61 -38.81 -66.28
CA THR A 751 -18.57 -37.41 -65.85
C THR A 751 -17.78 -37.32 -64.54
N ILE A 752 -16.72 -36.52 -64.54
CA ILE A 752 -15.98 -36.17 -63.33
C ILE A 752 -16.41 -34.79 -62.91
N ALA A 753 -16.92 -34.65 -61.69
CA ALA A 753 -17.35 -33.37 -61.14
C ALA A 753 -16.87 -33.22 -59.70
N ALA A 754 -16.52 -31.99 -59.32
CA ALA A 754 -16.21 -31.60 -57.96
C ALA A 754 -16.99 -30.34 -57.58
N THR A 755 -17.18 -30.13 -56.28
CA THR A 755 -17.88 -28.93 -55.79
C THR A 755 -17.01 -27.71 -56.07
N LEU A 756 -17.59 -26.66 -56.67
CA LEU A 756 -16.87 -25.41 -56.95
C LEU A 756 -16.36 -24.80 -55.63
N PRO A 757 -15.07 -24.42 -55.53
CA PRO A 757 -14.54 -23.86 -54.30
C PRO A 757 -15.10 -22.44 -54.06
N SER A 758 -15.06 -22.01 -52.80
CA SER A 758 -15.49 -20.65 -52.40
C SER A 758 -14.44 -19.57 -52.68
N ASP A 759 -13.22 -19.97 -53.00
CA ASP A 759 -12.10 -19.08 -53.35
C ASP A 759 -12.45 -18.25 -54.59
N THR A 760 -12.34 -16.93 -54.46
CA THR A 760 -12.81 -15.99 -55.50
C THR A 760 -11.81 -15.84 -56.65
N ASP A 761 -10.60 -16.38 -56.49
CA ASP A 761 -9.55 -16.46 -57.49
C ASP A 761 -9.46 -17.83 -58.18
N TYR A 762 -10.52 -18.65 -58.11
CA TYR A 762 -10.57 -19.92 -58.84
C TYR A 762 -10.25 -19.76 -60.33
N GLY A 763 -9.23 -20.47 -60.79
CA GLY A 763 -8.72 -20.43 -62.17
C GLY A 763 -9.17 -21.62 -63.02
N GLY A 764 -9.47 -22.76 -62.40
CA GLY A 764 -9.98 -23.95 -63.09
C GLY A 764 -9.67 -25.29 -62.41
N MET A 765 -9.98 -26.36 -63.12
CA MET A 765 -9.84 -27.75 -62.69
C MET A 765 -8.93 -28.53 -63.64
N LEU A 766 -8.07 -29.35 -63.05
CA LEU A 766 -7.26 -30.34 -63.73
C LEU A 766 -7.83 -31.73 -63.41
N VAL A 767 -8.14 -32.52 -64.43
CA VAL A 767 -8.52 -33.94 -64.27
C VAL A 767 -7.44 -34.81 -64.89
N TYR A 768 -6.89 -35.70 -64.08
CA TYR A 768 -5.95 -36.73 -64.52
C TYR A 768 -6.66 -38.08 -64.51
N GLY A 769 -6.34 -38.96 -65.45
CA GLY A 769 -6.93 -40.30 -65.49
C GLY A 769 -6.05 -41.38 -66.07
N SER A 770 -6.26 -42.61 -65.59
CA SER A 770 -5.46 -43.79 -65.93
C SER A 770 -6.33 -45.06 -65.96
N LEU A 771 -5.83 -46.09 -66.65
CA LEU A 771 -6.38 -47.45 -66.61
C LEU A 771 -5.81 -48.27 -65.44
N SER A 772 -4.85 -47.72 -64.69
CA SER A 772 -4.20 -48.38 -63.56
C SER A 772 -4.37 -47.54 -62.29
N SER A 773 -4.77 -48.19 -61.21
CA SER A 773 -4.89 -47.57 -59.88
C SER A 773 -3.52 -47.16 -59.35
N GLY A 774 -3.49 -46.10 -58.53
CA GLY A 774 -2.28 -45.62 -57.87
C GLY A 774 -1.34 -44.83 -58.79
N PHE A 775 -1.83 -44.34 -59.93
CA PHE A 775 -1.01 -43.60 -60.89
C PHE A 775 -0.55 -42.23 -60.33
N THR A 776 0.59 -41.75 -60.81
CA THR A 776 1.10 -40.40 -60.49
C THR A 776 0.57 -39.39 -61.52
N PRO A 777 -0.18 -38.35 -61.09
CA PRO A 777 -0.61 -37.26 -61.97
C PRO A 777 0.57 -36.55 -62.64
N GLY A 778 0.45 -36.30 -63.95
CA GLY A 778 1.46 -35.61 -64.73
C GLY A 778 0.99 -35.33 -66.17
N PRO A 779 1.82 -34.70 -67.01
CA PRO A 779 1.41 -34.31 -68.36
C PRO A 779 0.92 -35.48 -69.24
N GLY A 780 1.45 -36.69 -69.03
CA GLY A 780 1.09 -37.88 -69.82
C GLY A 780 -0.27 -38.50 -69.50
N ASN A 781 -0.94 -38.08 -68.44
CA ASN A 781 -2.26 -38.57 -68.04
C ASN A 781 -3.24 -37.45 -67.66
N LEU A 782 -2.93 -36.22 -68.06
CA LEU A 782 -3.84 -35.08 -67.96
C LEU A 782 -4.92 -35.19 -69.04
N LEU A 783 -6.18 -35.28 -68.61
CA LEU A 783 -7.34 -35.45 -69.50
C LEU A 783 -8.13 -34.16 -69.68
N TYR A 784 -8.15 -33.29 -68.67
CA TYR A 784 -8.84 -32.00 -68.70
C TYR A 784 -8.04 -30.93 -67.99
N ASP A 785 -8.02 -29.74 -68.56
CA ASP A 785 -7.48 -28.50 -68.00
C ASP A 785 -8.36 -27.35 -68.47
N GLY A 786 -9.27 -26.89 -67.60
CA GLY A 786 -10.23 -25.87 -68.00
C GLY A 786 -11.02 -25.27 -66.85
N PRO A 787 -11.83 -24.24 -67.14
CA PRO A 787 -12.48 -23.42 -66.13
C PRO A 787 -13.68 -24.10 -65.46
N ASN A 788 -14.20 -25.20 -66.01
CA ASN A 788 -15.38 -25.87 -65.45
C ASN A 788 -14.97 -26.70 -64.22
N ASN A 789 -15.91 -26.91 -63.30
CA ASN A 789 -15.75 -27.82 -62.16
C ASN A 789 -16.33 -29.22 -62.45
N SER A 790 -16.72 -29.47 -63.70
CA SER A 790 -17.25 -30.74 -64.19
C SER A 790 -16.88 -30.92 -65.65
N GLU A 791 -16.50 -32.14 -66.03
CA GLU A 791 -16.17 -32.51 -67.41
C GLU A 791 -16.66 -33.93 -67.71
N THR A 792 -17.16 -34.16 -68.93
CA THR A 792 -17.65 -35.48 -69.37
C THR A 792 -16.78 -36.06 -70.46
N PHE A 793 -16.14 -37.19 -70.15
CA PHE A 793 -15.32 -37.93 -71.10
C PHE A 793 -16.18 -38.96 -71.82
N ASN A 794 -16.42 -38.76 -73.12
CA ASN A 794 -17.23 -39.62 -73.98
C ASN A 794 -16.37 -40.67 -74.73
N GLY A 795 -17.02 -41.69 -75.31
CA GLY A 795 -16.35 -42.71 -76.13
C GLY A 795 -15.56 -43.75 -75.32
N LEU A 796 -15.91 -43.93 -74.05
CA LEU A 796 -15.24 -44.85 -73.15
C LEU A 796 -15.82 -46.28 -73.30
N PRO A 797 -15.00 -47.33 -73.46
CA PRO A 797 -15.47 -48.70 -73.51
C PRO A 797 -16.22 -49.07 -72.24
N ALA A 798 -17.40 -49.68 -72.40
CA ALA A 798 -18.22 -50.15 -71.29
C ALA A 798 -17.48 -51.25 -70.51
N GLY A 799 -17.62 -51.25 -69.19
CA GLY A 799 -17.09 -52.29 -68.31
C GLY A 799 -15.59 -52.22 -68.00
N VAL A 800 -14.87 -51.20 -68.47
CA VAL A 800 -13.45 -50.98 -68.14
C VAL A 800 -13.33 -49.92 -67.03
N ALA A 801 -12.83 -50.32 -65.86
CA ALA A 801 -12.59 -49.42 -64.75
C ALA A 801 -11.50 -48.39 -65.10
N ARG A 802 -11.76 -47.13 -64.75
CA ARG A 802 -10.83 -46.00 -64.89
C ARG A 802 -10.68 -45.28 -63.57
N PHE A 803 -9.46 -44.84 -63.30
CA PHE A 803 -9.06 -44.16 -62.07
C PHE A 803 -8.77 -42.70 -62.38
N TYR A 804 -9.29 -41.79 -61.56
CA TYR A 804 -9.17 -40.35 -61.77
C TYR A 804 -8.68 -39.65 -60.50
N ARG A 805 -7.93 -38.56 -60.69
CA ARG A 805 -7.54 -37.61 -59.63
C ARG A 805 -7.78 -36.20 -60.14
N VAL A 806 -8.17 -35.31 -59.24
CA VAL A 806 -8.53 -33.94 -59.58
C VAL A 806 -7.75 -32.96 -58.72
N ALA A 807 -7.35 -31.83 -59.29
CA ALA A 807 -6.85 -30.69 -58.54
C ALA A 807 -7.53 -29.41 -59.05
N PHE A 808 -7.75 -28.46 -58.16
CA PHE A 808 -8.10 -27.09 -58.54
C PHE A 808 -6.84 -26.22 -58.57
N TYR A 809 -6.86 -25.19 -59.40
CA TYR A 809 -5.84 -24.15 -59.43
C TYR A 809 -6.50 -22.77 -59.40
N ASP A 810 -5.81 -21.82 -58.80
CA ASP A 810 -6.21 -20.41 -58.77
C ASP A 810 -5.54 -19.59 -59.89
N GLN A 811 -5.86 -18.30 -59.96
CA GLN A 811 -5.26 -17.34 -60.89
C GLN A 811 -3.77 -17.06 -60.63
N PHE A 812 -3.20 -17.50 -59.51
CA PHE A 812 -1.79 -17.35 -59.17
C PHE A 812 -0.92 -18.47 -59.76
N GLY A 813 -1.52 -19.54 -60.29
CA GLY A 813 -0.84 -20.55 -61.10
C GLY A 813 -1.09 -21.99 -60.67
N LYS A 814 -0.42 -22.92 -61.35
CA LYS A 814 -0.59 -24.38 -61.21
C LYS A 814 0.54 -25.05 -60.42
N ASP A 815 1.27 -24.28 -59.63
CA ASP A 815 2.33 -24.76 -58.75
C ASP A 815 1.77 -25.32 -57.44
N GLY A 816 2.39 -26.38 -56.91
CA GLY A 816 2.04 -26.93 -55.58
C GLY A 816 0.59 -27.40 -55.43
N LEU A 817 -0.01 -27.97 -56.48
CA LEU A 817 -1.41 -28.38 -56.52
C LEU A 817 -1.79 -29.41 -55.43
N ASN A 818 -2.96 -29.19 -54.81
CA ASN A 818 -3.55 -30.11 -53.85
C ASN A 818 -4.43 -31.16 -54.56
N LEU A 819 -3.88 -32.35 -54.78
CA LEU A 819 -4.55 -33.45 -55.48
C LEU A 819 -5.56 -34.20 -54.61
N SER A 820 -6.69 -34.59 -55.21
CA SER A 820 -7.69 -35.45 -54.59
C SER A 820 -7.19 -36.86 -54.33
N SER A 821 -7.91 -37.58 -53.46
CA SER A 821 -7.90 -39.04 -53.48
C SER A 821 -8.36 -39.57 -54.84
N GLU A 822 -7.92 -40.77 -55.18
CA GLU A 822 -8.31 -41.44 -56.42
C GLU A 822 -9.79 -41.85 -56.39
N VAL A 823 -10.52 -41.61 -57.47
CA VAL A 823 -11.90 -42.07 -57.65
C VAL A 823 -12.01 -42.97 -58.87
N THR A 824 -12.91 -43.94 -58.82
CA THR A 824 -13.05 -44.96 -59.86
C THR A 824 -14.43 -44.87 -60.50
N ALA A 825 -14.50 -45.00 -61.83
CA ALA A 825 -15.75 -45.17 -62.56
C ALA A 825 -15.60 -46.22 -63.66
N MET A 826 -16.70 -46.91 -63.94
CA MET A 826 -16.79 -47.96 -64.96
C MET A 826 -18.00 -47.66 -65.86
N PRO A 827 -17.79 -47.16 -67.10
CA PRO A 827 -18.88 -46.80 -68.01
C PRO A 827 -19.89 -47.93 -68.20
N LEU A 828 -21.18 -47.58 -68.21
CA LEU A 828 -22.31 -48.52 -68.24
C LEU A 828 -22.64 -48.98 -69.67
N SER A 829 -23.26 -50.16 -69.80
CA SER A 829 -23.93 -50.62 -71.01
C SER A 829 -25.42 -50.23 -71.00
N SER A 830 -25.99 -49.88 -72.15
CA SER A 830 -27.42 -49.51 -72.26
C SER A 830 -28.36 -50.67 -71.89
N GLY A 831 -29.33 -50.45 -70.98
CA GLY A 831 -30.41 -51.39 -70.67
C GLY A 831 -31.65 -50.64 -70.14
N GLY A 832 -32.81 -50.79 -70.80
CA GLY A 832 -34.05 -50.06 -70.50
C GLY A 832 -35.26 -50.98 -70.26
N ILE A 833 -36.30 -50.44 -69.60
CA ILE A 833 -37.58 -51.10 -69.27
C ILE A 833 -38.47 -51.17 -70.52
N THR A 834 -39.07 -52.34 -70.78
CA THR A 834 -39.88 -52.59 -71.98
C THR A 834 -41.31 -52.08 -71.81
N SER A 835 -41.80 -51.29 -72.78
CA SER A 835 -43.20 -50.87 -72.89
C SER A 835 -44.03 -51.96 -73.58
N VAL A 836 -45.18 -52.33 -73.01
CA VAL A 836 -46.08 -53.37 -73.54
C VAL A 836 -47.50 -52.82 -73.73
N ALA A 837 -48.23 -53.34 -74.72
CA ALA A 837 -49.59 -52.91 -75.02
C ALA A 837 -50.64 -53.56 -74.08
N ASP A 838 -50.40 -54.81 -73.68
CA ASP A 838 -51.26 -55.62 -72.81
C ASP A 838 -50.41 -56.43 -71.81
N LEU A 839 -50.96 -56.71 -70.63
CA LEU A 839 -50.29 -57.54 -69.60
C LEU A 839 -50.58 -59.02 -69.80
N SER A 840 -49.56 -59.80 -70.18
CA SER A 840 -49.73 -61.24 -70.43
C SER A 840 -49.83 -62.06 -69.13
N THR A 841 -50.66 -63.11 -69.14
CA THR A 841 -50.75 -64.10 -68.05
C THR A 841 -49.98 -65.41 -68.35
N ALA A 842 -49.37 -65.53 -69.54
CA ALA A 842 -48.61 -66.71 -69.95
C ALA A 842 -47.09 -66.44 -69.94
N GLY A 843 -46.35 -67.14 -69.07
CA GLY A 843 -44.89 -67.03 -68.92
C GLY A 843 -44.43 -66.85 -67.47
N THR A 844 -43.13 -66.97 -67.22
CA THR A 844 -42.53 -66.68 -65.90
C THR A 844 -42.21 -65.19 -65.82
N HIS A 845 -43.02 -64.44 -65.07
CA HIS A 845 -42.94 -62.98 -64.98
C HIS A 845 -42.31 -62.48 -63.67
N GLU A 846 -41.68 -63.38 -62.89
CA GLU A 846 -41.14 -63.07 -61.58
C GLU A 846 -40.04 -61.99 -61.66
N GLY A 847 -40.27 -60.86 -60.99
CA GLY A 847 -39.37 -59.71 -60.98
C GLY A 847 -39.43 -58.79 -62.21
N GLN A 848 -40.32 -59.06 -63.18
CA GLN A 848 -40.50 -58.16 -64.33
C GLN A 848 -41.30 -56.89 -63.95
N VAL A 849 -40.84 -55.76 -64.50
CA VAL A 849 -41.52 -54.46 -64.46
C VAL A 849 -41.71 -54.01 -65.90
N VAL A 850 -42.93 -53.64 -66.25
CA VAL A 850 -43.29 -53.17 -67.60
C VAL A 850 -44.13 -51.90 -67.51
N TYR A 851 -43.98 -51.03 -68.50
CA TYR A 851 -44.87 -49.89 -68.67
C TYR A 851 -46.02 -50.29 -69.57
N LEU A 852 -47.24 -50.31 -69.03
CA LEU A 852 -48.43 -50.66 -69.79
C LEU A 852 -48.97 -49.39 -70.46
N THR A 853 -48.96 -49.38 -71.79
CA THR A 853 -49.30 -48.16 -72.54
C THR A 853 -50.79 -47.84 -72.55
N SER A 854 -51.65 -48.82 -72.26
CA SER A 854 -53.12 -48.66 -72.30
C SER A 854 -53.71 -47.96 -71.08
N ASP A 855 -53.03 -48.00 -69.93
CA ASP A 855 -53.44 -47.28 -68.71
C ASP A 855 -52.38 -46.29 -68.20
N GLU A 856 -51.28 -46.14 -68.95
CA GLU A 856 -50.15 -45.24 -68.71
C GLU A 856 -49.48 -45.45 -67.34
N LYS A 857 -49.46 -46.69 -66.84
CA LYS A 857 -48.90 -47.02 -65.53
C LYS A 857 -47.81 -48.09 -65.61
N LEU A 858 -46.96 -48.08 -64.59
CA LEU A 858 -46.00 -49.14 -64.33
C LEU A 858 -46.67 -50.27 -63.56
N HIS A 859 -46.52 -51.48 -64.08
CA HIS A 859 -47.03 -52.71 -63.47
C HIS A 859 -45.87 -53.63 -63.13
N ARG A 860 -45.95 -54.25 -61.95
CA ARG A 860 -45.02 -55.29 -61.52
C ARG A 860 -45.77 -56.60 -61.28
N TRP A 861 -45.14 -57.71 -61.61
CA TRP A 861 -45.68 -59.03 -61.28
C TRP A 861 -45.36 -59.36 -59.83
N ASN A 862 -46.39 -59.60 -59.00
CA ASN A 862 -46.21 -59.87 -57.56
C ASN A 862 -46.07 -61.36 -57.22
N GLY A 863 -45.95 -62.23 -58.23
CA GLY A 863 -45.90 -63.69 -58.09
C GLY A 863 -47.19 -64.40 -58.50
N SER A 864 -48.34 -63.71 -58.52
CA SER A 864 -49.62 -64.30 -58.97
C SER A 864 -50.44 -63.42 -59.92
N ALA A 865 -50.23 -62.11 -59.92
CA ALA A 865 -50.91 -61.17 -60.81
C ALA A 865 -50.05 -59.92 -61.05
N TRP A 866 -50.41 -59.16 -62.09
CA TRP A 866 -49.87 -57.81 -62.30
C TRP A 866 -50.59 -56.82 -61.39
N VAL A 867 -49.80 -55.99 -60.69
CA VAL A 867 -50.32 -54.93 -59.81
C VAL A 867 -49.68 -53.60 -60.17
N THR A 868 -50.48 -52.53 -60.13
CA THR A 868 -50.02 -51.14 -60.34
C THR A 868 -49.06 -50.73 -59.23
N TRP A 869 -47.89 -50.25 -59.62
CA TRP A 869 -46.80 -49.94 -58.69
C TRP A 869 -46.68 -48.42 -58.48
N VAL A 870 -46.93 -47.96 -57.25
CA VAL A 870 -46.49 -46.64 -56.76
C VAL A 870 -46.13 -46.80 -55.28
N ASP A 871 -44.91 -46.44 -54.89
CA ASP A 871 -44.43 -46.49 -53.49
C ASP A 871 -43.79 -45.15 -53.10
N GLY A 872 -44.01 -44.70 -51.85
CA GLY A 872 -43.51 -43.42 -51.30
C GLY A 872 -42.00 -43.40 -51.03
N THR A 873 -41.29 -44.45 -51.41
CA THR A 873 -39.85 -44.63 -51.25
C THR A 873 -39.03 -44.10 -52.44
N ASP A 874 -39.68 -43.62 -53.50
CA ASP A 874 -39.03 -42.98 -54.66
C ASP A 874 -38.74 -41.47 -54.46
N LEU A 875 -38.99 -40.93 -53.26
CA LEU A 875 -38.53 -39.59 -52.91
C LEU A 875 -37.09 -39.66 -52.35
N LEU A 876 -36.13 -39.22 -53.17
CA LEU A 876 -34.71 -39.11 -52.81
C LEU A 876 -34.52 -38.19 -51.59
N ALA A 877 -33.59 -38.53 -50.68
CA ALA A 877 -33.22 -37.67 -49.57
C ALA A 877 -32.78 -36.28 -50.09
N LYS A 878 -33.34 -35.22 -49.50
CA LYS A 878 -33.16 -33.80 -49.89
C LYS A 878 -33.76 -33.36 -51.24
N SER A 879 -34.57 -34.19 -51.90
CA SER A 879 -35.24 -33.77 -53.15
C SER A 879 -36.29 -32.67 -52.95
N VAL A 880 -36.74 -32.42 -51.70
CA VAL A 880 -37.61 -31.29 -51.35
C VAL A 880 -36.77 -30.24 -50.60
N THR A 881 -36.43 -29.15 -51.29
CA THR A 881 -35.64 -28.03 -50.74
C THR A 881 -36.56 -26.88 -50.29
N ALA A 882 -36.06 -25.95 -49.47
CA ALA A 882 -36.86 -24.93 -48.77
C ALA A 882 -37.69 -24.00 -49.69
N GLY A 883 -37.32 -23.84 -50.96
CA GLY A 883 -38.12 -23.08 -51.93
C GLY A 883 -39.30 -23.85 -52.55
N GLN A 884 -39.38 -25.16 -52.32
CA GLN A 884 -40.37 -26.06 -52.90
C GLN A 884 -41.42 -26.57 -51.88
N MET A 885 -41.36 -26.09 -50.63
CA MET A 885 -42.42 -26.24 -49.62
C MET A 885 -43.14 -24.91 -49.43
N SER A 886 -44.27 -24.73 -50.12
CA SER A 886 -45.22 -23.65 -49.82
C SER A 886 -46.39 -24.24 -49.04
N VAL A 887 -46.32 -24.15 -47.71
CA VAL A 887 -47.34 -24.68 -46.79
C VAL A 887 -47.72 -23.62 -45.78
N THR A 888 -48.97 -23.17 -45.80
CA THR A 888 -49.49 -22.12 -44.92
C THR A 888 -49.56 -22.58 -43.45
N ASN A 889 -49.62 -23.89 -43.21
CA ASN A 889 -49.60 -24.47 -41.87
C ASN A 889 -48.91 -25.85 -41.94
N LEU A 890 -47.88 -26.07 -41.11
CA LEU A 890 -47.30 -27.41 -40.89
C LEU A 890 -47.90 -27.98 -39.61
N ALA A 891 -48.87 -28.88 -39.75
CA ALA A 891 -49.44 -29.59 -38.61
C ALA A 891 -48.56 -30.79 -38.23
N ALA A 892 -48.10 -30.81 -36.97
CA ALA A 892 -47.29 -31.87 -36.34
C ALA A 892 -45.92 -32.13 -37.00
N ILE A 893 -44.86 -31.55 -36.41
CA ILE A 893 -43.47 -31.80 -36.80
C ILE A 893 -42.82 -32.70 -35.75
N SER A 894 -42.22 -33.82 -36.16
CA SER A 894 -41.34 -34.67 -35.33
C SER A 894 -39.96 -34.73 -35.99
N ALA A 895 -39.05 -33.87 -35.55
CA ALA A 895 -37.72 -33.73 -36.13
C ALA A 895 -36.67 -33.36 -35.06
N ASP A 896 -35.42 -33.76 -35.27
CA ASP A 896 -34.26 -33.28 -34.50
C ASP A 896 -33.75 -31.98 -35.14
N LEU A 897 -34.13 -30.85 -34.55
CA LEU A 897 -34.01 -29.52 -35.18
C LEU A 897 -32.70 -28.79 -34.84
N GLY A 898 -31.78 -29.41 -34.09
CA GLY A 898 -30.52 -28.77 -33.70
C GLY A 898 -30.73 -27.37 -33.07
N THR A 899 -30.14 -26.33 -33.66
CA THR A 899 -30.31 -24.93 -33.21
C THR A 899 -31.56 -24.30 -33.82
N ILE A 900 -32.53 -23.94 -32.97
CA ILE A 900 -33.75 -23.22 -33.39
C ILE A 900 -33.49 -21.71 -33.32
N THR A 901 -33.44 -21.03 -34.47
CA THR A 901 -33.38 -19.55 -34.54
C THR A 901 -34.75 -19.00 -34.93
N ALA A 902 -35.58 -18.66 -33.93
CA ALA A 902 -36.94 -18.16 -34.14
C ALA A 902 -37.19 -16.88 -33.34
N GLY A 903 -37.97 -15.94 -33.88
CA GLY A 903 -38.29 -14.66 -33.23
C GLY A 903 -39.17 -14.82 -31.97
N THR A 904 -40.15 -15.73 -32.01
CA THR A 904 -41.03 -16.04 -30.88
C THR A 904 -41.51 -17.50 -30.97
N ILE A 905 -41.54 -18.22 -29.84
CA ILE A 905 -42.14 -19.55 -29.73
C ILE A 905 -43.41 -19.41 -28.88
N THR A 906 -44.58 -19.56 -29.51
CA THR A 906 -45.89 -19.42 -28.85
C THR A 906 -46.55 -20.79 -28.71
N PHE A 907 -46.86 -21.22 -27.49
CA PHE A 907 -47.72 -22.38 -27.27
C PHE A 907 -49.18 -21.94 -27.37
N ALA A 908 -49.94 -22.41 -28.36
CA ALA A 908 -51.32 -21.96 -28.59
C ALA A 908 -52.37 -22.73 -27.74
N GLY A 909 -51.97 -23.26 -26.58
CA GLY A 909 -52.76 -24.18 -25.75
C GLY A 909 -52.40 -25.65 -26.02
N ALA A 910 -52.26 -26.44 -24.94
CA ALA A 910 -51.78 -27.83 -24.91
C ALA A 910 -50.31 -28.10 -25.33
N GLY A 911 -49.53 -27.07 -25.70
CA GLY A 911 -48.10 -27.20 -26.00
C GLY A 911 -47.22 -27.24 -24.74
N HIS A 912 -46.17 -28.07 -24.76
CA HIS A 912 -45.15 -28.16 -23.71
C HIS A 912 -43.76 -28.48 -24.26
N ILE A 913 -42.74 -28.01 -23.56
CA ILE A 913 -41.36 -28.49 -23.65
C ILE A 913 -41.15 -29.42 -22.45
N LYS A 914 -40.71 -30.65 -22.70
CA LYS A 914 -40.42 -31.60 -21.62
C LYS A 914 -39.22 -32.48 -21.95
N GLY A 915 -38.50 -32.90 -20.91
CA GLY A 915 -37.41 -33.87 -20.99
C GLY A 915 -37.39 -34.69 -19.71
N GLY A 916 -37.43 -36.02 -19.82
CA GLY A 916 -37.48 -36.94 -18.67
C GLY A 916 -38.84 -37.04 -17.96
N GLN A 917 -39.65 -35.96 -17.91
CA GLN A 917 -41.04 -36.01 -17.44
C GLN A 917 -42.01 -36.31 -18.59
N THR A 918 -43.08 -37.06 -18.32
CA THR A 918 -44.11 -37.42 -19.32
C THR A 918 -45.33 -36.50 -19.27
N ALA A 919 -45.60 -35.86 -18.13
CA ALA A 919 -46.60 -34.81 -17.91
C ALA A 919 -46.09 -33.85 -16.81
N TYR A 920 -46.83 -32.74 -16.55
CA TYR A 920 -46.47 -31.84 -15.45
C TYR A 920 -46.32 -32.61 -14.15
N ASN A 921 -45.13 -32.54 -13.55
CA ASN A 921 -44.81 -33.15 -12.27
C ASN A 921 -44.99 -34.69 -12.24
N THR A 922 -44.73 -35.36 -13.37
CA THR A 922 -44.78 -36.83 -13.50
C THR A 922 -43.47 -37.37 -14.08
N GLY A 923 -42.66 -38.02 -13.23
CA GLY A 923 -41.31 -38.51 -13.56
C GLY A 923 -40.20 -37.54 -13.13
N THR A 924 -38.93 -37.86 -13.44
CA THR A 924 -37.79 -36.98 -13.11
C THR A 924 -37.35 -36.21 -14.36
N GLY A 925 -37.26 -34.88 -14.28
CA GLY A 925 -36.80 -34.07 -15.40
C GLY A 925 -37.40 -32.67 -15.43
N LEU A 926 -37.68 -32.16 -16.63
CA LEU A 926 -38.21 -30.82 -16.90
C LEU A 926 -39.56 -30.91 -17.61
N PHE A 927 -40.49 -30.04 -17.23
CA PHE A 927 -41.73 -29.76 -17.94
C PHE A 927 -42.02 -28.25 -17.90
N LEU A 928 -42.24 -27.62 -19.05
CA LEU A 928 -42.71 -26.23 -19.20
C LEU A 928 -43.82 -26.21 -20.25
N GLY A 929 -45.05 -25.88 -19.87
CA GLY A 929 -46.14 -25.82 -20.84
C GLY A 929 -47.53 -25.80 -20.24
N HIS A 930 -48.52 -25.82 -21.11
CA HIS A 930 -49.93 -25.73 -20.72
C HIS A 930 -50.44 -27.09 -20.22
N SER A 931 -50.86 -27.18 -18.96
CA SER A 931 -51.37 -28.40 -18.35
C SER A 931 -52.48 -28.09 -17.34
N GLY A 932 -53.66 -28.71 -17.50
CA GLY A 932 -54.80 -28.48 -16.60
C GLY A 932 -55.29 -27.03 -16.58
N ALA A 933 -55.46 -26.43 -17.77
CA ALA A 933 -55.98 -25.08 -18.02
C ALA A 933 -55.07 -23.89 -17.66
N THR A 934 -53.85 -24.12 -17.15
CA THR A 934 -52.86 -23.06 -16.89
C THR A 934 -51.49 -23.44 -17.46
N TYR A 935 -50.62 -22.46 -17.65
CA TYR A 935 -49.20 -22.71 -17.87
C TYR A 935 -48.54 -23.13 -16.57
N LYS A 936 -47.71 -24.17 -16.65
CA LYS A 936 -47.03 -24.77 -15.50
C LYS A 936 -45.56 -25.03 -15.81
N LEU A 937 -44.74 -25.03 -14.76
CA LEU A 937 -43.32 -25.39 -14.80
C LEU A 937 -43.03 -26.43 -13.71
N SER A 938 -42.38 -27.54 -14.05
CA SER A 938 -41.86 -28.51 -13.09
C SER A 938 -40.43 -28.85 -13.46
N VAL A 939 -39.53 -28.80 -12.47
CA VAL A 939 -38.13 -29.19 -12.62
C VAL A 939 -37.76 -30.11 -11.46
N GLY A 940 -37.18 -31.27 -11.76
CA GLY A 940 -36.73 -32.23 -10.75
C GLY A 940 -37.64 -33.45 -10.61
N ASN A 941 -37.64 -34.03 -9.40
CA ASN A 941 -38.36 -35.28 -9.08
C ASN A 941 -39.50 -34.99 -8.08
N PRO A 942 -40.77 -35.26 -8.43
CA PRO A 942 -41.95 -35.04 -7.59
C PRO A 942 -41.91 -35.79 -6.25
N ALA A 943 -41.17 -36.90 -6.18
CA ALA A 943 -40.99 -37.70 -4.98
C ALA A 943 -39.75 -37.30 -4.14
N GLY A 944 -39.01 -36.27 -4.58
CA GLY A 944 -37.76 -35.84 -3.98
C GLY A 944 -37.60 -34.32 -4.00
N LYS A 945 -36.50 -33.82 -4.59
CA LYS A 945 -36.24 -32.38 -4.72
C LYS A 945 -36.80 -31.86 -6.06
N ALA A 946 -37.65 -30.85 -6.01
CA ALA A 946 -38.29 -30.26 -7.19
C ALA A 946 -38.61 -28.77 -7.02
N LEU A 947 -38.72 -28.07 -8.16
CA LEU A 947 -39.25 -26.72 -8.26
C LEU A 947 -40.51 -26.77 -9.13
N LEU A 948 -41.63 -26.28 -8.58
CA LEU A 948 -42.96 -26.44 -9.18
C LEU A 948 -43.66 -25.09 -9.24
N TRP A 949 -44.21 -24.75 -10.40
CA TRP A 949 -45.18 -23.68 -10.55
C TRP A 949 -46.43 -24.25 -11.22
N ASP A 950 -47.56 -24.21 -10.52
CA ASP A 950 -48.83 -24.78 -11.00
C ASP A 950 -49.70 -23.75 -11.75
N GLY A 951 -49.16 -22.57 -12.03
CA GLY A 951 -49.88 -21.45 -12.62
C GLY A 951 -50.40 -20.45 -11.59
N THR A 952 -50.35 -20.76 -10.30
CA THR A 952 -50.75 -19.87 -9.19
C THR A 952 -49.67 -19.80 -8.13
N ASN A 953 -49.17 -20.94 -7.67
CA ASN A 953 -48.20 -21.04 -6.58
C ASN A 953 -46.84 -21.52 -7.09
N LEU A 954 -45.77 -20.91 -6.59
CA LEU A 954 -44.40 -21.45 -6.70
C LEU A 954 -44.09 -22.27 -5.46
N THR A 955 -43.79 -23.56 -5.65
CA THR A 955 -43.44 -24.51 -4.59
C THR A 955 -42.03 -25.03 -4.81
N VAL A 956 -41.19 -24.95 -3.78
CA VAL A 956 -39.88 -25.62 -3.74
C VAL A 956 -40.00 -26.82 -2.81
N GLN A 957 -39.71 -28.01 -3.33
CA GLN A 957 -39.59 -29.24 -2.56
C GLN A 957 -38.09 -29.56 -2.41
N GLY A 958 -37.59 -29.56 -1.18
CA GLY A 958 -36.17 -29.71 -0.86
C GLY A 958 -35.55 -28.46 -0.24
N ASP A 959 -34.24 -28.49 -0.01
CA ASP A 959 -33.52 -27.41 0.66
C ASP A 959 -33.36 -26.18 -0.24
N ILE A 960 -33.64 -24.99 0.30
CA ILE A 960 -33.25 -23.72 -0.30
C ILE A 960 -31.89 -23.33 0.28
N ILE A 961 -30.83 -23.41 -0.53
CA ILE A 961 -29.48 -22.98 -0.14
C ILE A 961 -29.24 -21.61 -0.74
N ALA A 962 -29.33 -20.55 0.07
CA ALA A 962 -28.96 -19.19 -0.30
C ALA A 962 -27.53 -18.89 0.19
N THR A 963 -26.62 -18.55 -0.73
CA THR A 963 -25.21 -18.24 -0.40
C THR A 963 -24.95 -16.76 -0.11
N GLY A 964 -25.98 -15.91 -0.16
CA GLY A 964 -25.92 -14.48 0.15
C GLY A 964 -26.89 -14.08 1.28
N ASN A 965 -26.82 -12.81 1.72
CA ASN A 965 -27.67 -12.29 2.78
C ASN A 965 -29.15 -12.32 2.37
N ILE A 966 -29.98 -13.04 3.12
CA ILE A 966 -31.44 -12.87 3.08
C ILE A 966 -31.76 -11.70 4.01
N SER A 967 -32.20 -10.57 3.46
CA SER A 967 -32.55 -9.38 4.21
C SER A 967 -33.63 -9.69 5.27
N ALA A 968 -33.51 -9.13 6.47
CA ALA A 968 -34.55 -9.25 7.50
C ALA A 968 -35.91 -8.77 6.94
N ASN A 969 -36.97 -9.55 7.15
CA ASN A 969 -38.33 -9.35 6.61
C ASN A 969 -38.51 -9.58 5.08
N ALA A 970 -37.53 -10.14 4.35
CA ALA A 970 -37.69 -10.47 2.93
C ALA A 970 -38.54 -11.72 2.66
N VAL A 971 -38.70 -12.60 3.67
CA VAL A 971 -39.60 -13.76 3.63
C VAL A 971 -40.76 -13.50 4.57
N THR A 972 -41.85 -12.95 4.04
CA THR A 972 -43.09 -12.69 4.78
C THR A 972 -43.99 -13.92 4.70
N GLN A 973 -44.08 -14.71 5.77
CA GLN A 973 -44.86 -15.94 5.77
C GLN A 973 -46.36 -15.66 6.02
N VAL A 974 -47.23 -16.15 5.12
CA VAL A 974 -48.68 -16.18 5.29
C VAL A 974 -49.11 -17.65 5.33
N GLY A 975 -49.57 -18.14 6.49
CA GLY A 975 -50.17 -19.48 6.63
C GLY A 975 -49.34 -20.49 7.42
N ALA A 976 -50.05 -21.33 8.18
CA ALA A 976 -49.57 -22.07 9.34
C ALA A 976 -48.77 -23.36 9.05
N ALA A 977 -47.83 -23.62 9.97
CA ALA A 977 -47.15 -24.87 10.31
C ALA A 977 -46.05 -25.37 9.35
N TYR A 978 -44.81 -25.39 9.85
CA TYR A 978 -43.83 -26.41 9.48
C TYR A 978 -43.36 -27.19 10.70
N THR A 979 -43.34 -28.50 10.54
CA THR A 979 -42.80 -29.50 11.47
C THR A 979 -41.31 -29.63 11.18
N LEU A 980 -40.44 -29.33 12.15
CA LEU A 980 -39.03 -29.73 12.08
C LEU A 980 -38.92 -31.23 12.37
N ALA A 981 -38.06 -31.95 11.64
CA ALA A 981 -37.84 -33.38 11.82
C ALA A 981 -37.40 -33.71 13.27
N PRO A 982 -37.82 -34.85 13.83
CA PRO A 982 -37.71 -35.13 15.27
C PRO A 982 -36.25 -35.33 15.70
N ILE A 983 -35.84 -34.58 16.73
CA ILE A 983 -34.86 -35.09 17.69
C ILE A 983 -35.64 -36.11 18.52
N THR A 984 -35.13 -37.34 18.63
CA THR A 984 -35.78 -38.44 19.32
C THR A 984 -36.24 -38.01 20.73
N GLY A 985 -37.55 -38.05 20.98
CA GLY A 985 -38.11 -37.87 22.32
C GLY A 985 -38.69 -36.50 22.70
N GLY A 986 -39.06 -35.63 21.75
CA GLY A 986 -39.92 -34.46 22.03
C GLY A 986 -39.69 -33.26 21.11
N SER A 987 -40.76 -32.71 20.54
CA SER A 987 -40.68 -31.66 19.50
C SER A 987 -40.73 -30.24 20.09
N LEU A 988 -39.62 -29.50 19.97
CA LEU A 988 -39.58 -28.05 20.16
C LEU A 988 -39.92 -27.39 18.82
N GLN A 989 -41.04 -26.70 18.72
CA GLN A 989 -41.59 -26.32 17.40
C GLN A 989 -41.55 -24.83 17.08
N TYR A 990 -41.34 -23.93 18.06
CA TYR A 990 -41.24 -22.51 17.76
C TYR A 990 -40.23 -21.83 18.69
N LEU A 991 -39.15 -21.29 18.10
CA LEU A 991 -38.22 -20.38 18.75
C LEU A 991 -38.28 -19.04 18.01
N SER A 992 -38.73 -18.00 18.71
CA SER A 992 -38.58 -16.63 18.20
C SER A 992 -37.79 -15.79 19.20
N VAL A 993 -36.80 -15.07 18.68
CA VAL A 993 -36.00 -14.11 19.44
C VAL A 993 -36.31 -12.74 18.90
N ASN A 994 -37.01 -11.92 19.68
CA ASN A 994 -37.37 -10.56 19.29
C ASN A 994 -36.63 -9.55 20.16
N LYS A 995 -35.97 -8.58 19.53
CA LYS A 995 -35.39 -7.45 20.25
C LYS A 995 -36.46 -6.41 20.52
N MET A 996 -36.70 -6.11 21.79
CA MET A 996 -37.67 -5.10 22.22
C MET A 996 -37.08 -3.70 22.07
N SER A 997 -37.95 -2.70 21.98
CA SER A 997 -37.57 -1.30 21.76
C SER A 997 -36.69 -0.71 22.87
N ASP A 998 -36.66 -1.33 24.04
CA ASP A 998 -35.80 -0.97 25.17
C ASP A 998 -34.48 -1.77 25.23
N GLY A 999 -34.15 -2.51 24.17
CA GLY A 999 -32.89 -3.24 24.03
C GLY A 999 -32.87 -4.66 24.61
N ARG A 1000 -33.96 -5.10 25.26
CA ARG A 1000 -34.09 -6.48 25.79
C ARG A 1000 -34.34 -7.51 24.69
N LEU A 1001 -34.02 -8.78 24.95
CA LEU A 1001 -34.35 -9.90 24.06
C LEU A 1001 -35.49 -10.72 24.66
N LEU A 1002 -36.60 -10.85 23.94
CA LEU A 1002 -37.69 -11.76 24.26
C LEU A 1002 -37.47 -13.07 23.51
N VAL A 1003 -37.34 -14.16 24.24
CA VAL A 1003 -37.18 -15.49 23.66
C VAL A 1003 -38.41 -16.32 24.00
N ASN A 1004 -39.22 -16.62 22.98
CA ASN A 1004 -40.44 -17.42 23.14
C ASN A 1004 -40.16 -18.86 22.73
N PHE A 1005 -40.54 -19.79 23.61
CA PHE A 1005 -40.53 -21.22 23.32
C PHE A 1005 -41.95 -21.76 23.40
N SER A 1006 -42.41 -22.36 22.31
CA SER A 1006 -43.67 -23.09 22.30
C SER A 1006 -43.39 -24.58 22.15
N CYS A 1007 -43.87 -25.37 23.12
CA CYS A 1007 -43.83 -26.83 23.04
C CYS A 1007 -45.26 -27.37 22.94
N PHE A 1008 -45.45 -28.37 22.08
CA PHE A 1008 -46.70 -29.11 21.97
C PHE A 1008 -46.45 -30.54 22.43
N ILE A 1009 -47.07 -30.92 23.55
CA ILE A 1009 -46.97 -32.28 24.07
C ILE A 1009 -48.25 -33.01 23.63
N LYS A 1010 -48.10 -34.06 22.83
CA LYS A 1010 -49.22 -34.90 22.35
C LYS A 1010 -49.34 -36.13 23.24
N PRO A 1011 -50.50 -36.44 23.85
CA PRO A 1011 -50.63 -37.66 24.65
C PRO A 1011 -50.59 -38.91 23.75
N GLY A 1012 -49.74 -39.89 24.11
CA GLY A 1012 -49.96 -41.29 23.75
C GLY A 1012 -49.37 -41.87 22.46
N SER A 1013 -48.24 -41.40 21.93
CA SER A 1013 -47.51 -42.18 20.89
C SER A 1013 -46.06 -42.55 21.24
N ASP A 1014 -45.39 -41.83 22.13
CA ASP A 1014 -43.93 -41.96 22.30
C ASP A 1014 -43.47 -42.14 23.77
N GLY A 1015 -44.12 -43.02 24.55
CA GLY A 1015 -43.58 -43.47 25.85
C GLY A 1015 -43.58 -42.45 27.02
N PHE A 1016 -44.23 -41.30 26.89
CA PHE A 1016 -44.38 -40.31 27.97
C PHE A 1016 -45.60 -40.59 28.86
N ALA A 1017 -45.37 -40.72 30.18
CA ALA A 1017 -46.41 -40.90 31.20
C ALA A 1017 -47.22 -39.61 31.45
N ALA A 1018 -48.43 -39.73 32.02
CA ALA A 1018 -49.45 -38.68 32.22
C ALA A 1018 -49.01 -37.44 33.06
N SER A 1019 -47.76 -37.40 33.53
CA SER A 1019 -47.07 -36.22 34.04
C SER A 1019 -45.67 -36.19 33.43
N SER A 1020 -45.36 -35.21 32.58
CA SER A 1020 -44.04 -35.06 31.96
C SER A 1020 -43.36 -33.81 32.52
N GLU A 1021 -42.10 -33.92 32.91
CA GLU A 1021 -41.33 -32.76 33.39
C GLU A 1021 -40.66 -32.03 32.23
N VAL A 1022 -40.81 -30.70 32.21
CA VAL A 1022 -40.09 -29.82 31.30
C VAL A 1022 -38.96 -29.16 32.10
N ALA A 1023 -37.72 -29.39 31.69
CA ALA A 1023 -36.55 -28.74 32.26
C ALA A 1023 -35.80 -27.96 31.18
N VAL A 1024 -35.33 -26.76 31.51
CA VAL A 1024 -34.50 -25.94 30.62
C VAL A 1024 -33.08 -25.95 31.16
N PHE A 1025 -32.12 -26.23 30.28
CA PHE A 1025 -30.70 -26.22 30.58
C PHE A 1025 -30.01 -25.15 29.74
N VAL A 1026 -29.08 -24.41 30.34
CA VAL A 1026 -28.23 -23.45 29.63
C VAL A 1026 -26.77 -23.83 29.92
N ASN A 1027 -25.98 -24.04 28.86
CA ASN A 1027 -24.60 -24.55 28.94
C ASN A 1027 -24.44 -25.81 29.81
N GLY A 1028 -25.43 -26.70 29.78
CA GLY A 1028 -25.44 -27.96 30.54
C GLY A 1028 -25.94 -27.84 31.98
N VAL A 1029 -26.19 -26.63 32.50
CA VAL A 1029 -26.72 -26.40 33.84
C VAL A 1029 -28.24 -26.26 33.79
N GLN A 1030 -28.96 -26.99 34.64
CA GLN A 1030 -30.43 -26.93 34.70
C GLN A 1030 -30.87 -25.62 35.36
N VAL A 1031 -31.55 -24.76 34.61
CA VAL A 1031 -32.00 -23.45 35.07
C VAL A 1031 -33.52 -23.34 35.22
N TYR A 1032 -34.29 -24.32 34.78
CA TYR A 1032 -35.74 -24.35 35.03
C TYR A 1032 -36.25 -25.79 35.09
N ARG A 1033 -37.29 -26.06 35.89
CA ARG A 1033 -38.00 -27.33 35.96
C ARG A 1033 -39.45 -27.12 36.33
N GLU A 1034 -40.38 -27.67 35.57
CA GLU A 1034 -41.80 -27.71 35.92
C GLU A 1034 -42.43 -29.03 35.49
N SER A 1035 -43.27 -29.61 36.35
CA SER A 1035 -44.03 -30.82 36.04
C SER A 1035 -45.33 -30.44 35.34
N VAL A 1036 -45.53 -30.88 34.10
CA VAL A 1036 -46.73 -30.55 33.30
C VAL A 1036 -47.64 -31.77 33.20
N ILE A 1037 -48.87 -31.65 33.72
CA ILE A 1037 -49.93 -32.64 33.57
C ILE A 1037 -50.74 -32.28 32.31
N VAL A 1038 -50.73 -33.14 31.29
CA VAL A 1038 -51.36 -32.88 29.98
C VAL A 1038 -52.68 -33.65 29.90
N THR A 1039 -53.81 -32.98 30.17
CA THR A 1039 -55.15 -33.62 30.19
C THR A 1039 -55.95 -33.46 28.90
N SER A 1040 -55.51 -32.62 27.94
CA SER A 1040 -56.05 -32.54 26.57
C SER A 1040 -55.09 -31.77 25.66
N THR A 1041 -55.30 -31.80 24.34
CA THR A 1041 -54.48 -31.14 23.32
C THR A 1041 -54.57 -29.61 23.45
N GLN A 1042 -53.83 -29.02 24.39
CA GLN A 1042 -53.68 -27.58 24.55
C GLN A 1042 -52.22 -27.16 24.38
N ALA A 1043 -51.99 -26.13 23.57
CA ALA A 1043 -50.70 -25.47 23.46
C ALA A 1043 -50.40 -24.74 24.77
N LYS A 1044 -49.27 -25.05 25.42
CA LYS A 1044 -48.72 -24.20 26.48
C LYS A 1044 -47.53 -23.44 25.92
N SER A 1045 -47.70 -22.13 25.76
CA SER A 1045 -46.59 -21.22 25.49
C SER A 1045 -45.90 -20.92 26.82
N LEU A 1046 -44.58 -21.10 26.89
CA LEU A 1046 -43.74 -20.60 27.99
C LEU A 1046 -42.93 -19.42 27.45
N CYS A 1047 -43.26 -18.22 27.90
CA CYS A 1047 -42.47 -17.03 27.59
C CYS A 1047 -41.44 -16.83 28.70
N PHE A 1048 -40.14 -16.69 28.35
CA PHE A 1048 -39.12 -16.29 29.30
C PHE A 1048 -38.68 -14.86 29.02
N TYR A 1049 -38.72 -14.02 30.05
CA TYR A 1049 -38.08 -12.70 30.02
C TYR A 1049 -36.67 -12.81 30.59
N PHE A 1050 -35.70 -12.22 29.90
CA PHE A 1050 -34.39 -11.92 30.45
C PHE A 1050 -34.29 -10.40 30.62
N PRO A 1051 -34.51 -9.84 31.82
CA PRO A 1051 -34.33 -8.42 32.04
C PRO A 1051 -32.83 -8.09 31.95
N TYR A 1052 -32.49 -7.04 31.20
CA TYR A 1052 -31.27 -6.30 31.46
C TYR A 1052 -31.56 -5.45 32.72
N VAL A 1053 -30.89 -5.76 33.82
CA VAL A 1053 -30.94 -4.94 35.05
C VAL A 1053 -29.58 -4.27 35.22
N ASP A 1054 -29.66 -2.99 35.56
CA ASP A 1054 -28.54 -2.08 35.76
C ASP A 1054 -27.49 -2.61 36.73
N ALA A 1055 -26.25 -2.16 36.56
CA ALA A 1055 -25.09 -2.62 37.31
C ALA A 1055 -25.25 -2.34 38.82
N SER A 1056 -25.33 -3.40 39.63
CA SER A 1056 -25.07 -3.32 41.07
C SER A 1056 -23.56 -3.44 41.34
N PRO A 1057 -23.00 -2.77 42.37
CA PRO A 1057 -21.56 -2.57 42.55
C PRO A 1057 -20.75 -3.82 42.92
N SER A 1058 -21.37 -5.00 42.99
CA SER A 1058 -20.73 -6.26 43.44
C SER A 1058 -20.33 -7.20 42.30
N GLY A 1059 -20.37 -6.76 41.04
CA GLY A 1059 -19.86 -7.52 39.88
C GLY A 1059 -20.63 -8.80 39.52
N THR A 1060 -21.66 -9.17 40.29
CA THR A 1060 -22.46 -10.39 40.07
C THR A 1060 -23.75 -10.03 39.32
N LYS A 1061 -23.88 -10.49 38.07
CA LYS A 1061 -25.08 -10.26 37.25
C LYS A 1061 -26.16 -11.28 37.64
N THR A 1062 -27.30 -10.80 38.13
CA THR A 1062 -28.43 -11.65 38.50
C THR A 1062 -29.51 -11.56 37.42
N TYR A 1063 -29.93 -12.70 36.85
CA TYR A 1063 -30.90 -12.77 35.76
C TYR A 1063 -32.22 -13.30 36.30
N GLU A 1064 -33.30 -12.53 36.21
CA GLU A 1064 -34.61 -12.97 36.70
C GLU A 1064 -35.40 -13.68 35.58
N LEU A 1065 -35.63 -14.99 35.72
CA LEU A 1065 -36.38 -15.78 34.75
C LEU A 1065 -37.87 -15.79 35.11
N LYS A 1066 -38.73 -15.18 34.29
CA LYS A 1066 -40.19 -15.20 34.49
C LYS A 1066 -40.85 -16.06 33.43
N ALA A 1067 -41.52 -17.14 33.84
CA ALA A 1067 -42.30 -18.00 32.95
C ALA A 1067 -43.79 -17.62 33.03
N MET A 1068 -44.46 -17.48 31.89
CA MET A 1068 -45.92 -17.31 31.80
C MET A 1068 -46.53 -18.52 31.11
N SER A 1069 -47.64 -19.08 31.62
CA SER A 1069 -48.39 -20.15 30.94
C SER A 1069 -49.90 -19.87 30.94
N GLY A 1070 -50.55 -20.06 29.79
CA GLY A 1070 -52.02 -20.12 29.66
C GLY A 1070 -52.73 -18.85 29.19
N ALA A 1071 -53.88 -19.04 28.52
CA ALA A 1071 -54.68 -18.01 27.84
C ALA A 1071 -55.40 -17.00 28.75
N ASN A 1072 -55.29 -17.13 30.08
CA ASN A 1072 -55.73 -16.15 31.07
C ASN A 1072 -54.64 -16.03 32.15
N CYS A 1073 -53.98 -14.88 32.20
CA CYS A 1073 -52.76 -14.61 32.97
C CYS A 1073 -52.88 -14.92 34.48
N ALA A 1074 -52.00 -15.78 34.99
CA ALA A 1074 -51.58 -15.79 36.39
C ALA A 1074 -50.05 -15.96 36.46
N TYR A 1075 -49.37 -14.99 37.08
CA TYR A 1075 -47.91 -14.95 37.20
C TYR A 1075 -47.44 -15.80 38.38
N SER A 1076 -46.49 -16.72 38.16
CA SER A 1076 -45.64 -17.22 39.25
C SER A 1076 -44.19 -16.84 38.92
N ALA A 1077 -43.59 -15.97 39.74
CA ALA A 1077 -42.21 -15.56 39.60
C ALA A 1077 -41.34 -16.45 40.50
N ARG A 1078 -40.27 -17.04 39.93
CA ARG A 1078 -39.18 -17.65 40.70
C ARG A 1078 -37.86 -17.05 40.23
N SER A 1079 -37.17 -16.36 41.13
CA SER A 1079 -35.87 -15.74 40.88
C SER A 1079 -34.78 -16.81 40.96
N ILE A 1080 -33.86 -16.85 39.99
CA ILE A 1080 -32.74 -17.81 39.96
C ILE A 1080 -31.45 -17.01 39.82
N VAL A 1081 -30.53 -17.17 40.76
CA VAL A 1081 -29.22 -16.51 40.73
C VAL A 1081 -28.26 -17.43 39.99
N ALA A 1082 -27.88 -17.08 38.76
CA ALA A 1082 -26.94 -17.85 37.95
C ALA A 1082 -25.57 -17.17 37.96
N THR A 1083 -24.60 -17.73 38.69
CA THR A 1083 -23.23 -17.19 38.81
C THR A 1083 -22.32 -17.60 37.63
N GLU A 1084 -22.76 -18.42 36.69
CA GLU A 1084 -21.92 -18.92 35.59
C GLU A 1084 -22.61 -18.82 34.21
N LEU A 1085 -22.63 -17.63 33.64
CA LEU A 1085 -23.00 -17.38 32.23
C LEU A 1085 -22.10 -16.26 31.68
N LYS A 1086 -20.82 -16.59 31.45
CA LYS A 1086 -19.88 -15.77 30.68
C LYS A 1086 -19.25 -16.63 29.58
N ARG A 1087 -19.98 -16.81 28.48
CA ARG A 1087 -19.44 -16.88 27.12
C ARG A 1087 -20.56 -16.66 26.12
#